data_AF-A0A2E4M5N3-F1
#
_entry.id   AF-A0A2E4M5N3-F1
#
_cell.length_a   1.000
_cell.length_b   1.000
_cell.length_c   1.000
_cell.angle_alpha   90.00
_cell.angle_beta   90.00
_cell.angle_gamma   90.00
#
_symmetry.space_group_name_H-M   'P 1'
#
loop_
_entity.id
_entity.type
_entity.pdbx_description
1 polymer ?
#
loop_
_entity_poly.entity_id
_entity_poly.type
_entity_poly.pdbx_seq_one_letter_code
_entity_poly.pdbx_strand_id
1 'polypeptide(L)'
;MTDRLLQSLTDAQREAVETVDGPLLILAGPGSGKTRVVTHRVAHMLNSGIAGRNILALTFTNKAADEMKNRVEQLAPGSHVWMGTFHSFCARLLRMHGHLVGLAENFTIFDTQDSKRALKSVLAQEEIYLTHTSPEAIADEISWAKSALLNPEEYEPRRSSRFTPVGEITKRVYKLYQDYLIKNNAADFDDLLLHIATLLRDNHELRETLDERYRYIMVDEYQDTNVAQYMIVRALSINNPNLSVTGDPDQSIYSWRGATISNILEFEKDYPNTKVVKLEQNYRSTKRILRVADALIANNTKRKHKDLFTENPEGDQVRLVQFPDGRSEADAIVEQIQALVGQGKASYKDFSVFYRTNVLSRPVESALRSHQIPYQIVRGLEFFQRKEVKDIVAYLQVLNNPNNNVALERVINTPTRGIGKKSIEHLVGHAHRYDLTMLEACRECGLIESLSKRAAASVSKFVTILDVLATQVHEPLGHLVKEVVDNTGYLEYVQLQDEKADEDREANVHELISAAEEFQREFPDDGLDEFLETVSLTSDTDDIDADPDRVTLMTLHAAKGLEYPRVFIIGVEQGLLPHERSRDDDRAYEEERRLLFVGITRAEETLQLSYTARRMTRGTFRPAIASPFLLELPREEMDVHMPTPASAWNASGFEPNEFFHDDVPDDEAWLQDSVDAEFEEVDVKAKPAVPDVAEQLASMVRPAASMATGSTKQEKLAQIPQLSEGIIVLHAEYGTGVIKQMSGKDEKFTISVEFGVDEKFSKRFRWVFAPLMIVRAE
;
A
#
# COMPACT_ATOMS: atom_id res chain seq x y z
N MET A 1 24.01 34.19 2.46
CA MET A 1 23.49 32.98 3.14
C MET A 1 23.20 31.86 2.15
N THR A 2 22.71 32.15 0.95
CA THR A 2 22.43 31.18 -0.15
C THR A 2 23.61 30.24 -0.45
N ASP A 3 24.84 30.76 -0.42
CA ASP A 3 26.05 29.99 -0.74
C ASP A 3 26.34 28.86 0.27
N ARG A 4 25.96 29.03 1.56
CA ARG A 4 26.13 27.97 2.59
C ARG A 4 25.15 26.82 2.44
N LEU A 5 23.94 27.05 1.93
CA LEU A 5 22.94 25.99 1.74
C LEU A 5 23.35 24.98 0.67
N LEU A 6 24.15 25.42 -0.30
CA LEU A 6 24.49 24.63 -1.49
C LEU A 6 25.86 23.96 -1.38
N GLN A 7 26.74 24.44 -0.50
CA GLN A 7 28.12 23.94 -0.35
C GLN A 7 28.22 22.45 -0.01
N SER A 8 27.22 21.89 0.67
CA SER A 8 27.24 20.49 1.12
C SER A 8 26.54 19.53 0.16
N LEU A 9 26.00 20.03 -0.96
CA LEU A 9 25.26 19.28 -1.96
C LEU A 9 26.16 18.87 -3.12
N THR A 10 25.87 17.72 -3.74
CA THR A 10 26.48 17.37 -5.04
C THR A 10 25.98 18.27 -6.16
N ASP A 11 26.62 18.21 -7.32
CA ASP A 11 26.20 18.98 -8.50
C ASP A 11 24.75 18.66 -8.91
N ALA A 12 24.36 17.38 -8.91
CA ALA A 12 22.99 16.98 -9.21
C ALA A 12 21.99 17.45 -8.14
N GLN A 13 22.34 17.34 -6.86
CA GLN A 13 21.49 17.84 -5.77
C GLN A 13 21.35 19.38 -5.83
N ARG A 14 22.44 20.09 -6.11
CA ARG A 14 22.45 21.54 -6.31
C ARG A 14 21.58 21.93 -7.48
N GLU A 15 21.71 21.24 -8.62
CA GLU A 15 20.88 21.48 -9.79
C GLU A 15 19.38 21.33 -9.48
N ALA A 16 19.00 20.28 -8.73
CA ALA A 16 17.62 20.08 -8.28
C ALA A 16 17.15 21.19 -7.31
N VAL A 17 18.03 21.71 -6.45
CA VAL A 17 17.69 22.79 -5.50
C VAL A 17 17.56 24.15 -6.19
N GLU A 18 18.43 24.45 -7.16
CA GLU A 18 18.46 25.74 -7.87
C GLU A 18 17.40 25.88 -8.96
N THR A 19 16.83 24.78 -9.48
CA THR A 19 15.82 24.81 -10.54
C THR A 19 14.44 25.20 -9.99
N VAL A 20 14.22 26.46 -9.60
CA VAL A 20 12.98 26.89 -8.90
C VAL A 20 11.73 26.83 -9.78
N ASP A 21 11.79 27.36 -10.99
CA ASP A 21 10.62 27.50 -11.88
C ASP A 21 10.45 26.31 -12.84
N GLY A 22 9.19 26.04 -13.19
CA GLY A 22 8.79 25.01 -14.14
C GLY A 22 8.69 23.60 -13.53
N PRO A 23 8.19 22.64 -14.31
CA PRO A 23 8.05 21.27 -13.86
C PRO A 23 9.41 20.59 -13.70
N LEU A 24 9.61 19.92 -12.58
CA LEU A 24 10.87 19.27 -12.21
C LEU A 24 10.60 17.84 -11.77
N LEU A 25 11.29 16.89 -12.38
CA LEU A 25 11.29 15.48 -11.99
C LEU A 25 12.65 15.11 -11.41
N ILE A 26 12.69 14.80 -10.12
CA ILE A 26 13.89 14.35 -9.40
C ILE A 26 13.80 12.83 -9.26
N LEU A 27 14.50 12.12 -10.16
CA LEU A 27 14.62 10.66 -10.13
C LEU A 27 15.75 10.27 -9.19
N ALA A 28 15.40 9.71 -8.04
CA ALA A 28 16.37 9.52 -6.98
C ALA A 28 16.55 8.05 -6.63
N GLY A 29 17.80 7.64 -6.43
CA GLY A 29 18.16 6.33 -5.88
C GLY A 29 17.76 6.18 -4.40
N PRO A 30 17.67 4.95 -3.87
CA PRO A 30 17.65 4.76 -2.42
C PRO A 30 18.89 5.40 -1.79
N GLY A 31 18.74 6.03 -0.62
CA GLY A 31 19.87 6.64 0.10
C GLY A 31 20.55 7.82 -0.61
N SER A 32 19.95 8.40 -1.66
CA SER A 32 20.56 9.51 -2.44
C SER A 32 20.32 10.91 -1.87
N GLY A 33 19.61 11.01 -0.74
CA GLY A 33 19.27 12.27 -0.10
C GLY A 33 18.03 12.97 -0.67
N LYS A 34 17.00 12.22 -1.12
CA LYS A 34 15.69 12.74 -1.57
C LYS A 34 15.13 13.85 -0.67
N THR A 35 14.89 13.51 0.59
CA THR A 35 14.34 14.42 1.60
C THR A 35 15.26 15.63 1.82
N ARG A 36 16.58 15.44 1.73
CA ARG A 36 17.56 16.54 1.83
C ARG A 36 17.43 17.52 0.67
N VAL A 37 17.26 17.04 -0.56
CA VAL A 37 17.05 17.90 -1.73
C VAL A 37 15.74 18.68 -1.59
N VAL A 38 14.66 18.00 -1.19
CA VAL A 38 13.35 18.62 -0.95
C VAL A 38 13.45 19.74 0.09
N THR A 39 14.07 19.49 1.25
CA THR A 39 14.17 20.51 2.32
C THR A 39 15.12 21.65 1.97
N HIS A 40 16.26 21.37 1.33
CA HIS A 40 17.18 22.42 0.86
C HIS A 40 16.55 23.28 -0.24
N ARG A 41 15.73 22.70 -1.11
CA ARG A 41 14.99 23.43 -2.15
C ARG A 41 13.98 24.38 -1.53
N VAL A 42 13.21 23.95 -0.53
CA VAL A 42 12.31 24.85 0.21
C VAL A 42 13.09 26.00 0.85
N ALA A 43 14.18 25.70 1.57
CA ALA A 43 15.03 26.71 2.19
C ALA A 43 15.65 27.68 1.16
N HIS A 44 16.02 27.19 -0.02
CA HIS A 44 16.53 28.00 -1.12
C HIS A 44 15.46 28.96 -1.67
N MET A 45 14.23 28.48 -1.87
CA MET A 45 13.10 29.31 -2.31
C MET A 45 12.80 30.42 -1.30
N LEU A 46 12.73 30.08 -0.01
CA LEU A 46 12.52 31.04 1.08
C LEU A 46 13.60 32.12 1.10
N ASN A 47 14.88 31.72 1.02
CA ASN A 47 16.01 32.65 0.99
C ASN A 47 16.08 33.51 -0.28
N SER A 48 15.43 33.06 -1.36
CA SER A 48 15.29 33.81 -2.61
C SER A 48 14.11 34.79 -2.58
N GLY A 49 13.38 34.87 -1.46
CA GLY A 49 12.28 35.82 -1.25
C GLY A 49 10.89 35.28 -1.58
N ILE A 50 10.75 33.97 -1.86
CA ILE A 50 9.44 33.34 -2.03
C ILE A 50 8.76 33.24 -0.66
N ALA A 51 7.54 33.77 -0.54
CA ALA A 51 6.78 33.68 0.70
C ALA A 51 6.41 32.23 1.01
N GLY A 52 6.63 31.76 2.24
CA GLY A 52 6.39 30.36 2.63
C GLY A 52 4.94 29.89 2.43
N ARG A 53 3.97 30.80 2.54
CA ARG A 53 2.55 30.52 2.21
C ARG A 53 2.30 30.10 0.76
N ASN A 54 3.25 30.38 -0.13
CA ASN A 54 3.20 30.03 -1.55
C ASN A 54 3.80 28.65 -1.87
N ILE A 55 4.33 27.95 -0.87
CA ILE A 55 4.99 26.67 -1.01
C ILE A 55 4.12 25.59 -0.35
N LEU A 56 3.86 24.52 -1.09
CA LEU A 56 3.15 23.33 -0.63
C LEU A 56 4.09 22.12 -0.75
N ALA A 57 4.42 21.46 0.36
CA ALA A 57 5.18 20.21 0.33
C ALA A 57 4.31 19.03 0.82
N LEU A 58 4.13 18.04 -0.06
CA LEU A 58 3.32 16.85 0.17
C LEU A 58 4.21 15.60 0.28
N THR A 59 3.88 14.69 1.19
CA THR A 59 4.50 13.37 1.32
C THR A 59 3.46 12.30 1.65
N PHE A 60 3.89 11.05 1.86
CA PHE A 60 3.02 9.91 2.10
C PHE A 60 2.74 9.64 3.59
N THR A 61 3.68 9.93 4.49
CA THR A 61 3.56 9.65 5.94
C THR A 61 3.73 10.89 6.79
N ASN A 62 3.10 10.94 7.97
CA ASN A 62 3.22 12.08 8.89
C ASN A 62 4.67 12.23 9.37
N LYS A 63 5.32 11.13 9.77
CA LYS A 63 6.75 11.13 10.12
C LYS A 63 7.65 11.80 9.07
N ALA A 64 7.43 11.52 7.78
CA ALA A 64 8.21 12.17 6.72
C ALA A 64 7.91 13.68 6.63
N ALA A 65 6.66 14.09 6.88
CA ALA A 65 6.27 15.49 6.91
C ALA A 65 6.94 16.22 8.08
N ASP A 66 6.91 15.63 9.28
CA ASP A 66 7.52 16.19 10.48
C ASP A 66 9.04 16.27 10.36
N GLU A 67 9.68 15.25 9.79
CA GLU A 67 11.10 15.27 9.48
C GLU A 67 11.45 16.41 8.51
N MET A 68 10.66 16.60 7.44
CA MET A 68 10.86 17.71 6.51
C MET A 68 10.68 19.07 7.21
N LYS A 69 9.64 19.21 8.03
CA LYS A 69 9.35 20.43 8.81
C LYS A 69 10.52 20.79 9.74
N ASN A 70 11.01 19.81 10.52
CA ASN A 70 12.15 19.98 11.42
C ASN A 70 13.42 20.37 10.67
N ARG A 71 13.70 19.73 9.52
CA ARG A 71 14.86 20.05 8.68
C ARG A 71 14.75 21.47 8.10
N VAL A 72 13.57 21.89 7.64
CA VAL A 72 13.39 23.25 7.11
C VAL A 72 13.48 24.30 8.20
N GLU A 73 12.96 24.04 9.40
CA GLU A 73 13.12 24.96 10.54
C GLU A 73 14.61 25.17 10.89
N GLN A 74 15.44 24.13 10.79
CA GLN A 74 16.89 24.25 10.99
C GLN A 74 17.59 25.05 9.86
N LEU A 75 17.15 24.88 8.61
CA LEU A 75 17.77 25.49 7.43
C LEU A 75 17.30 26.94 7.18
N ALA A 76 16.05 27.26 7.52
CA ALA A 76 15.40 28.56 7.34
C ALA A 76 14.45 28.87 8.51
N PRO A 77 15.00 29.17 9.71
CA PRO A 77 14.22 29.36 10.93
C PRO A 77 13.14 30.44 10.83
N GLY A 78 12.00 30.22 11.48
CA GLY A 78 10.89 31.18 11.53
C GLY A 78 10.10 31.32 10.22
N SER A 79 10.34 30.45 9.24
CA SER A 79 9.58 30.42 7.98
C SER A 79 8.45 29.41 8.06
N HIS A 80 7.21 29.87 7.88
CA HIS A 80 6.05 28.99 7.86
C HIS A 80 5.74 28.51 6.44
N VAL A 81 5.93 27.22 6.20
CA VAL A 81 5.59 26.52 4.96
C VAL A 81 4.60 25.41 5.29
N TRP A 82 3.61 25.19 4.44
CA TRP A 82 2.71 24.07 4.62
C TRP A 82 3.41 22.78 4.19
N MET A 83 3.59 21.85 5.13
CA MET A 83 4.15 20.52 4.90
C MET A 83 3.27 19.48 5.58
N GLY A 84 2.94 18.40 4.88
CA GLY A 84 2.02 17.39 5.39
C GLY A 84 1.78 16.27 4.40
N THR A 85 0.85 15.37 4.75
CA THR A 85 0.42 14.33 3.83
C THR A 85 -0.68 14.83 2.89
N PHE A 86 -0.94 14.09 1.81
CA PHE A 86 -2.11 14.34 0.95
C PHE A 86 -3.42 14.33 1.73
N HIS A 87 -3.59 13.41 2.69
CA HIS A 87 -4.83 13.30 3.46
C HIS A 87 -4.98 14.47 4.42
N SER A 88 -3.93 14.86 5.15
CA SER A 88 -3.96 16.06 6.02
C SER A 88 -4.22 17.33 5.21
N PHE A 89 -3.67 17.43 4.00
CA PHE A 89 -3.96 18.56 3.11
C PHE A 89 -5.43 18.61 2.71
N CYS A 90 -5.97 17.47 2.26
CA CYS A 90 -7.35 17.38 1.79
C CYS A 90 -8.35 17.53 2.93
N ALA A 91 -8.08 16.94 4.10
CA ALA A 91 -8.87 17.13 5.31
C ALA A 91 -8.94 18.62 5.65
N ARG A 92 -7.81 19.32 5.72
CA ARG A 92 -7.77 20.77 5.93
C ARG A 92 -8.58 21.56 4.90
N LEU A 93 -8.48 21.22 3.62
CA LEU A 93 -9.29 21.88 2.58
C LEU A 93 -10.79 21.61 2.77
N LEU A 94 -11.17 20.39 3.16
CA LEU A 94 -12.56 20.03 3.49
C LEU A 94 -13.04 20.69 4.78
N ARG A 95 -12.18 20.96 5.77
CA ARG A 95 -12.55 21.78 6.92
C ARG A 95 -12.99 23.18 6.48
N MET A 96 -12.33 23.76 5.48
CA MET A 96 -12.65 25.11 4.97
C MET A 96 -13.77 25.13 3.91
N HIS A 97 -13.90 24.07 3.11
CA HIS A 97 -14.75 24.04 1.91
C HIS A 97 -15.74 22.85 1.88
N GLY A 98 -15.87 22.11 2.97
CA GLY A 98 -16.69 20.88 3.06
C GLY A 98 -18.15 21.09 2.76
N HIS A 99 -18.69 22.30 3.00
CA HIS A 99 -20.07 22.64 2.68
C HIS A 99 -20.39 22.48 1.18
N LEU A 100 -19.39 22.57 0.30
CA LEU A 100 -19.55 22.36 -1.14
C LEU A 100 -19.81 20.89 -1.51
N VAL A 101 -19.50 19.95 -0.61
CA VAL A 101 -19.74 18.51 -0.76
C VAL A 101 -20.72 17.97 0.28
N GLY A 102 -21.42 18.84 1.01
CA GLY A 102 -22.41 18.46 2.01
C GLY A 102 -21.82 18.04 3.37
N LEU A 103 -20.54 18.32 3.64
CA LEU A 103 -19.90 18.10 4.93
C LEU A 103 -19.88 19.39 5.76
N ALA A 104 -20.08 19.28 7.07
CA ALA A 104 -19.82 20.38 7.99
C ALA A 104 -18.34 20.40 8.40
N GLU A 105 -17.89 21.53 8.96
CA GLU A 105 -16.47 21.75 9.29
C GLU A 105 -15.95 20.70 10.28
N ASN A 106 -16.77 20.21 11.21
CA ASN A 106 -16.41 19.22 12.24
C ASN A 106 -16.67 17.75 11.81
N PHE A 107 -16.67 17.44 10.51
CA PHE A 107 -16.90 16.07 10.04
C PHE A 107 -15.93 15.04 10.65
N THR A 108 -16.40 13.80 10.86
CA THR A 108 -15.54 12.73 11.37
C THR A 108 -14.86 11.97 10.24
N ILE A 109 -13.55 11.71 10.38
CA ILE A 109 -12.82 10.82 9.48
C ILE A 109 -13.04 9.38 9.95
N PHE A 110 -13.66 8.54 9.12
CA PHE A 110 -13.87 7.13 9.42
C PHE A 110 -12.66 6.30 9.03
N ASP A 111 -12.14 5.55 10.00
CA ASP A 111 -11.10 4.57 9.71
C ASP A 111 -11.63 3.32 9.01
N THR A 112 -10.76 2.35 8.73
CA THR A 112 -11.15 1.12 8.03
C THR A 112 -12.21 0.31 8.79
N GLN A 113 -12.15 0.25 10.12
CA GLN A 113 -13.14 -0.49 10.90
C GLN A 113 -14.48 0.23 10.95
N ASP A 114 -14.44 1.55 11.12
CA ASP A 114 -15.64 2.38 11.24
C ASP A 114 -16.37 2.50 9.89
N SER A 115 -15.61 2.62 8.78
CA SER A 115 -16.14 2.53 7.41
C SER A 115 -16.83 1.18 7.14
N LYS A 116 -16.22 0.08 7.58
CA LYS A 116 -16.83 -1.27 7.47
C LYS A 116 -18.08 -1.42 8.33
N ARG A 117 -18.15 -0.79 9.50
CA ARG A 117 -19.37 -0.76 10.34
C ARG A 117 -20.47 0.04 9.67
N ALA A 118 -20.16 1.24 9.18
CA ALA A 118 -21.09 2.06 8.42
C ALA A 118 -21.69 1.30 7.23
N LEU A 119 -20.86 0.64 6.43
CA LEU A 119 -21.32 -0.18 5.31
C LEU A 119 -22.24 -1.34 5.77
N LYS A 120 -21.92 -2.01 6.88
CA LYS A 120 -22.77 -3.07 7.44
C LYS A 120 -24.12 -2.53 7.91
N SER A 121 -24.14 -1.33 8.50
CA SER A 121 -25.39 -0.66 8.91
C SER A 121 -26.26 -0.33 7.70
N VAL A 122 -25.67 0.19 6.61
CA VAL A 122 -26.39 0.48 5.36
C VAL A 122 -26.97 -0.80 4.75
N LEU A 123 -26.17 -1.87 4.64
CA LEU A 123 -26.65 -3.16 4.13
C LEU A 123 -27.82 -3.73 4.95
N ALA A 124 -27.79 -3.56 6.27
CA ALA A 124 -28.86 -4.01 7.16
C ALA A 124 -30.13 -3.16 7.04
N GLN A 125 -30.00 -1.83 6.94
CA GLN A 125 -31.12 -0.89 6.80
C GLN A 125 -31.88 -1.10 5.49
N GLU A 126 -31.17 -1.38 4.41
CA GLU A 126 -31.71 -1.58 3.07
C GLU A 126 -32.12 -3.04 2.79
N GLU A 127 -32.05 -3.91 3.81
CA GLU A 127 -32.36 -5.34 3.75
C GLU A 127 -31.61 -6.08 2.61
N ILE A 128 -30.35 -5.70 2.38
CA ILE A 128 -29.51 -6.27 1.32
C ILE A 128 -28.76 -7.50 1.87
N TYR A 129 -29.26 -8.68 1.50
CA TYR A 129 -28.63 -9.96 1.88
C TYR A 129 -27.51 -10.38 0.93
N LEU A 130 -26.34 -10.65 1.50
CA LEU A 130 -25.17 -11.12 0.76
C LEU A 130 -25.11 -12.65 0.77
N THR A 131 -25.12 -13.28 -0.41
CA THR A 131 -25.04 -14.75 -0.56
C THR A 131 -23.67 -15.24 -1.02
N HIS A 132 -23.05 -14.53 -1.97
CA HIS A 132 -21.76 -14.90 -2.59
C HIS A 132 -20.71 -13.79 -2.48
N THR A 133 -20.87 -12.91 -1.51
CA THR A 133 -20.03 -11.71 -1.32
C THR A 133 -19.98 -11.39 0.18
N SER A 134 -18.93 -10.70 0.61
CA SER A 134 -18.81 -10.18 1.96
C SER A 134 -18.87 -8.64 1.97
N PRO A 135 -19.26 -8.01 3.09
CA PRO A 135 -19.17 -6.55 3.23
C PRO A 135 -17.76 -6.03 2.99
N GLU A 136 -16.74 -6.81 3.36
CA GLU A 136 -15.34 -6.47 3.14
C GLU A 136 -15.00 -6.37 1.65
N ALA A 137 -15.47 -7.32 0.83
CA ALA A 137 -15.25 -7.26 -0.62
C ALA A 137 -15.96 -6.06 -1.29
N ILE A 138 -17.12 -5.65 -0.77
CA ILE A 138 -17.83 -4.45 -1.24
C ILE A 138 -17.07 -3.19 -0.84
N ALA A 139 -16.59 -3.11 0.40
CA ALA A 139 -15.76 -2.00 0.88
C ALA A 139 -14.49 -1.83 0.04
N ASP A 140 -13.80 -2.94 -0.27
CA ASP A 140 -12.60 -2.93 -1.12
C ASP A 140 -12.92 -2.43 -2.55
N GLU A 141 -14.07 -2.80 -3.13
CA GLU A 141 -14.50 -2.31 -4.44
C GLU A 141 -14.87 -0.82 -4.43
N ILE A 142 -15.54 -0.34 -3.36
CA ILE A 142 -15.84 1.10 -3.17
C ILE A 142 -14.54 1.89 -3.03
N SER A 143 -13.61 1.44 -2.18
CA SER A 143 -12.31 2.08 -1.99
C SER A 143 -11.53 2.18 -3.30
N TRP A 144 -11.53 1.10 -4.10
CA TRP A 144 -10.96 1.14 -5.44
C TRP A 144 -11.66 2.18 -6.34
N ALA A 145 -12.99 2.22 -6.36
CA ALA A 145 -13.76 3.16 -7.18
C ALA A 145 -13.42 4.61 -6.82
N LYS A 146 -13.38 4.94 -5.53
CA LYS A 146 -12.98 6.26 -5.02
C LYS A 146 -11.54 6.61 -5.40
N SER A 147 -10.60 5.68 -5.22
CA SER A 147 -9.20 5.83 -5.63
C SER A 147 -9.03 6.05 -7.14
N ALA A 148 -9.96 5.53 -7.95
CA ALA A 148 -10.03 5.73 -9.39
C ALA A 148 -10.83 6.97 -9.82
N LEU A 149 -11.26 7.81 -8.86
CA LEU A 149 -12.08 9.01 -9.08
C LEU A 149 -13.45 8.73 -9.71
N LEU A 150 -14.08 7.61 -9.33
CA LEU A 150 -15.42 7.28 -9.78
C LEU A 150 -16.42 7.58 -8.66
N ASN A 151 -17.30 8.56 -8.90
CA ASN A 151 -18.43 8.83 -8.01
C ASN A 151 -19.48 7.71 -8.10
N PRO A 152 -20.42 7.62 -7.13
CA PRO A 152 -21.48 6.62 -7.16
C PRO A 152 -22.30 6.60 -8.45
N GLU A 153 -22.50 7.75 -9.09
CA GLU A 153 -23.22 7.89 -10.36
C GLU A 153 -22.41 7.43 -11.58
N GLU A 154 -21.07 7.46 -11.49
CA GLU A 154 -20.15 7.13 -12.58
C GLU A 154 -19.67 5.67 -12.50
N TYR A 155 -19.80 5.04 -11.32
CA TYR A 155 -19.33 3.68 -11.09
C TYR A 155 -20.13 2.66 -11.92
N GLU A 156 -19.38 1.90 -12.72
CA GLU A 156 -19.89 0.76 -13.48
C GLU A 156 -19.15 -0.53 -13.06
N PRO A 157 -19.86 -1.66 -12.89
CA PRO A 157 -19.26 -2.92 -12.52
C PRO A 157 -18.17 -3.32 -13.51
N ARG A 158 -16.96 -3.61 -13.00
CA ARG A 158 -15.89 -4.14 -13.84
C ARG A 158 -16.32 -5.48 -14.47
N ARG A 159 -16.00 -5.68 -15.75
CA ARG A 159 -16.31 -6.92 -16.50
C ARG A 159 -15.56 -8.18 -16.01
N SER A 160 -14.75 -8.06 -14.96
CA SER A 160 -13.91 -9.11 -14.42
C SER A 160 -14.68 -10.00 -13.42
N SER A 161 -14.83 -11.27 -13.81
CA SER A 161 -15.48 -12.39 -13.10
C SER A 161 -17.00 -12.46 -13.25
N ARG A 162 -17.46 -13.29 -14.19
CA ARG A 162 -18.86 -13.76 -14.31
C ARG A 162 -19.38 -14.51 -13.06
N PHE A 163 -18.53 -14.74 -12.06
CA PHE A 163 -18.81 -15.61 -10.92
C PHE A 163 -18.95 -14.88 -9.58
N THR A 164 -18.67 -13.57 -9.51
CA THR A 164 -18.76 -12.80 -8.26
C THR A 164 -19.63 -11.55 -8.45
N PRO A 165 -20.81 -11.45 -7.81
CA PRO A 165 -21.75 -10.34 -7.98
C PRO A 165 -21.32 -9.04 -7.26
N VAL A 166 -20.06 -8.94 -6.82
CA VAL A 166 -19.55 -7.82 -6.01
C VAL A 166 -19.84 -6.49 -6.69
N GLY A 167 -19.46 -6.33 -7.97
CA GLY A 167 -19.62 -5.05 -8.67
C GLY A 167 -21.08 -4.60 -8.83
N GLU A 168 -22.00 -5.53 -9.10
CA GLU A 168 -23.44 -5.24 -9.23
C GLU A 168 -24.06 -4.82 -7.89
N ILE A 169 -23.64 -5.47 -6.80
CA ILE A 169 -24.07 -5.10 -5.45
C ILE A 169 -23.48 -3.74 -5.08
N THR A 170 -22.18 -3.52 -5.36
CA THR A 170 -21.52 -2.24 -5.13
C THR A 170 -22.24 -1.11 -5.85
N LYS A 171 -22.65 -1.28 -7.12
CA LYS A 171 -23.41 -0.24 -7.86
C LYS A 171 -24.68 0.18 -7.14
N ARG A 172 -25.39 -0.77 -6.51
CA ARG A 172 -26.63 -0.49 -5.77
C ARG A 172 -26.37 0.14 -4.41
N VAL A 173 -25.29 -0.27 -3.73
CA VAL A 173 -25.01 0.11 -2.33
C VAL A 173 -24.18 1.39 -2.24
N TYR A 174 -23.34 1.69 -3.22
CA TYR A 174 -22.36 2.77 -3.12
C TYR A 174 -23.02 4.14 -2.88
N LYS A 175 -24.10 4.48 -3.60
CA LYS A 175 -24.83 5.74 -3.35
C LYS A 175 -25.42 5.80 -1.95
N LEU A 176 -26.00 4.70 -1.48
CA LEU A 176 -26.60 4.59 -0.14
C LEU A 176 -25.53 4.73 0.96
N TYR A 177 -24.36 4.15 0.72
CA TYR A 177 -23.21 4.30 1.59
C TYR A 177 -22.70 5.75 1.65
N GLN A 178 -22.57 6.41 0.50
CA GLN A 178 -22.14 7.81 0.48
C GLN A 178 -23.16 8.74 1.15
N ASP A 179 -24.45 8.52 0.93
CA ASP A 179 -25.52 9.27 1.60
C ASP A 179 -25.51 9.05 3.11
N TYR A 180 -25.23 7.82 3.55
CA TYR A 180 -25.06 7.50 4.95
C TYR A 180 -23.88 8.27 5.57
N LEU A 181 -22.73 8.33 4.90
CA LEU A 181 -21.56 9.09 5.37
C LEU A 181 -21.89 10.58 5.53
N ILE A 182 -22.49 11.20 4.51
CA ILE A 182 -22.90 12.62 4.56
C ILE A 182 -23.90 12.88 5.68
N LYS A 183 -24.92 12.02 5.87
CA LYS A 183 -25.88 12.16 6.99
C LYS A 183 -25.22 12.06 8.37
N ASN A 184 -24.16 11.25 8.48
CA ASN A 184 -23.37 11.14 9.72
C ASN A 184 -22.33 12.27 9.86
N ASN A 185 -22.31 13.23 8.92
CA ASN A 185 -21.28 14.25 8.81
C ASN A 185 -19.88 13.60 8.87
N ALA A 186 -19.65 12.60 8.01
CA ALA A 186 -18.44 11.80 8.01
C ALA A 186 -17.88 11.62 6.60
N ALA A 187 -16.58 11.40 6.51
CA ALA A 187 -15.87 11.03 5.30
C ALA A 187 -14.95 9.85 5.62
N ASP A 188 -14.86 8.87 4.73
CA ASP A 188 -13.79 7.86 4.84
C ASP A 188 -12.46 8.42 4.28
N PHE A 189 -11.39 7.64 4.40
CA PHE A 189 -10.06 8.05 3.92
C PHE A 189 -10.04 8.40 2.43
N ASP A 190 -10.74 7.62 1.60
CA ASP A 190 -10.75 7.82 0.15
C ASP A 190 -11.60 9.04 -0.23
N ASP A 191 -12.66 9.37 0.53
CA ASP A 191 -13.47 10.58 0.35
C ASP A 191 -12.66 11.86 0.50
N LEU A 192 -11.66 11.88 1.39
CA LEU A 192 -10.79 13.05 1.55
C LEU A 192 -10.17 13.44 0.20
N LEU A 193 -9.70 12.44 -0.55
CA LEU A 193 -9.08 12.65 -1.86
C LEU A 193 -10.14 12.87 -2.95
N LEU A 194 -11.19 12.04 -2.99
CA LEU A 194 -12.22 12.09 -4.03
C LEU A 194 -12.95 13.43 -4.04
N HIS A 195 -13.37 13.93 -2.87
CA HIS A 195 -14.09 15.19 -2.77
C HIS A 195 -13.24 16.37 -3.23
N ILE A 196 -11.97 16.46 -2.81
CA ILE A 196 -11.09 17.55 -3.24
C ILE A 196 -10.77 17.46 -4.73
N ALA A 197 -10.48 16.27 -5.26
CA ALA A 197 -10.25 16.08 -6.69
C ALA A 197 -11.47 16.52 -7.52
N THR A 198 -12.67 16.15 -7.09
CA THR A 198 -13.94 16.53 -7.72
C THR A 198 -14.17 18.03 -7.64
N LEU A 199 -13.96 18.64 -6.47
CA LEU A 199 -14.10 20.09 -6.28
C LEU A 199 -13.14 20.88 -7.18
N LEU A 200 -11.88 20.46 -7.29
CA LEU A 200 -10.90 21.12 -8.14
C LEU A 200 -11.22 20.96 -9.64
N ARG A 201 -11.85 19.86 -10.04
CA ARG A 201 -12.32 19.62 -11.41
C ARG A 201 -13.53 20.51 -11.76
N ASP A 202 -14.49 20.60 -10.84
CA ASP A 202 -15.82 21.14 -11.13
C ASP A 202 -15.96 22.63 -10.71
N ASN A 203 -15.13 23.11 -9.77
CA ASN A 203 -15.12 24.51 -9.30
C ASN A 203 -13.83 25.23 -9.70
N HIS A 204 -13.88 25.92 -10.85
CA HIS A 204 -12.74 26.64 -11.41
C HIS A 204 -12.24 27.78 -10.50
N GLU A 205 -13.13 28.50 -9.82
CA GLU A 205 -12.76 29.63 -8.95
C GLU A 205 -11.96 29.16 -7.73
N LEU A 206 -12.41 28.09 -7.08
CA LEU A 206 -11.69 27.48 -5.96
C LEU A 206 -10.32 26.96 -6.44
N ARG A 207 -10.29 26.27 -7.57
CA ARG A 207 -9.05 25.76 -8.18
C ARG A 207 -8.05 26.89 -8.44
N GLU A 208 -8.48 27.98 -9.08
CA GLU A 208 -7.62 29.14 -9.36
C GLU A 208 -7.10 29.80 -8.09
N THR A 209 -7.97 29.98 -7.10
CA THR A 209 -7.60 30.53 -5.79
C THR A 209 -6.51 29.69 -5.11
N LEU A 210 -6.63 28.37 -5.17
CA LEU A 210 -5.66 27.46 -4.58
C LEU A 210 -4.35 27.37 -5.40
N ASP A 211 -4.42 27.41 -6.73
CA ASP A 211 -3.26 27.46 -7.63
C ASP A 211 -2.46 28.77 -7.41
N GLU A 212 -3.13 29.91 -7.28
CA GLU A 212 -2.50 31.19 -6.93
C GLU A 212 -1.90 31.22 -5.52
N ARG A 213 -2.55 30.53 -4.59
CA ARG A 213 -2.06 30.36 -3.21
C ARG A 213 -0.84 29.46 -3.17
N TYR A 214 -0.86 28.30 -3.82
CA TYR A 214 0.19 27.29 -3.77
C TYR A 214 1.01 27.26 -5.06
N ARG A 215 1.73 28.35 -5.33
CA ARG A 215 2.47 28.56 -6.58
C ARG A 215 3.62 27.59 -6.82
N TYR A 216 4.15 26.97 -5.77
CA TYR A 216 5.23 25.99 -5.82
C TYR A 216 4.80 24.75 -5.07
N ILE A 217 4.63 23.65 -5.81
CA ILE A 217 4.15 22.38 -5.25
C ILE A 217 5.28 21.38 -5.33
N MET A 218 5.56 20.75 -4.20
CA MET A 218 6.59 19.74 -4.04
C MET A 218 5.96 18.45 -3.55
N VAL A 219 6.23 17.33 -4.22
CA VAL A 219 5.72 16.03 -3.82
C VAL A 219 6.88 15.05 -3.66
N ASP A 220 7.07 14.53 -2.45
CA ASP A 220 8.01 13.45 -2.19
C ASP A 220 7.34 12.07 -2.33
N GLU A 221 8.14 11.02 -2.54
CA GLU A 221 7.70 9.64 -2.78
C GLU A 221 6.62 9.52 -3.89
N TYR A 222 6.78 10.29 -4.97
CA TYR A 222 5.76 10.45 -6.02
C TYR A 222 5.35 9.13 -6.70
N GLN A 223 6.19 8.11 -6.70
CA GLN A 223 5.88 6.78 -7.24
C GLN A 223 4.75 6.05 -6.48
N ASP A 224 4.45 6.48 -5.26
CA ASP A 224 3.40 5.89 -4.41
C ASP A 224 2.07 6.65 -4.53
N THR A 225 1.99 7.63 -5.43
CA THR A 225 0.75 8.39 -5.66
C THR A 225 -0.30 7.54 -6.38
N ASN A 226 -1.55 7.66 -5.95
CA ASN A 226 -2.71 7.12 -6.68
C ASN A 226 -3.23 8.14 -7.71
N VAL A 227 -4.27 7.77 -8.46
CA VAL A 227 -4.86 8.63 -9.51
C VAL A 227 -5.47 9.90 -8.90
N ALA A 228 -6.16 9.80 -7.77
CA ALA A 228 -6.75 10.95 -7.09
C ALA A 228 -5.70 11.99 -6.67
N GLN A 229 -4.63 11.54 -6.02
CA GLN A 229 -3.50 12.38 -5.60
C GLN A 229 -2.82 13.06 -6.79
N TYR A 230 -2.57 12.31 -7.87
CA TYR A 230 -2.04 12.85 -9.12
C TYR A 230 -2.94 13.96 -9.68
N MET A 231 -4.25 13.74 -9.74
CA MET A 231 -5.19 14.73 -10.29
C MET A 231 -5.26 15.99 -9.44
N ILE A 232 -5.18 15.87 -8.10
CA ILE A 232 -5.15 17.02 -7.18
C ILE A 232 -3.94 17.90 -7.48
N VAL A 233 -2.72 17.34 -7.50
CA VAL A 233 -1.52 18.16 -7.73
C VAL A 233 -1.47 18.73 -9.14
N ARG A 234 -2.00 18.00 -10.12
CA ARG A 234 -2.13 18.50 -11.50
C ARG A 234 -3.10 19.68 -11.58
N ALA A 235 -4.26 19.59 -10.92
CA ALA A 235 -5.25 20.66 -10.92
C ALA A 235 -4.76 21.94 -10.23
N LEU A 236 -3.88 21.79 -9.25
CA LEU A 236 -3.24 22.90 -8.51
C LEU A 236 -2.01 23.49 -9.21
N SER A 237 -1.57 22.94 -10.35
CA SER A 237 -0.36 23.38 -11.07
C SER A 237 -0.63 23.73 -12.54
N ILE A 238 -1.83 24.23 -12.85
CA ILE A 238 -2.21 24.59 -14.23
C ILE A 238 -1.75 26.02 -14.55
N ASN A 239 -2.13 26.99 -13.73
CA ASN A 239 -1.82 28.40 -13.95
C ASN A 239 -0.36 28.69 -13.57
N ASN A 240 0.14 28.04 -12.51
CA ASN A 240 1.52 28.09 -12.06
C ASN A 240 2.17 26.69 -12.13
N PRO A 241 2.74 26.28 -13.28
CA PRO A 241 3.25 24.92 -13.50
C PRO A 241 4.62 24.66 -12.83
N ASN A 242 4.77 25.04 -11.56
CA ASN A 242 5.98 24.80 -10.77
C ASN A 242 5.81 23.56 -9.87
N LEU A 243 5.45 22.43 -10.51
CA LEU A 243 5.33 21.14 -9.85
C LEU A 243 6.68 20.43 -9.85
N SER A 244 7.23 20.22 -8.66
CA SER A 244 8.46 19.45 -8.44
C SER A 244 8.12 18.13 -7.78
N VAL A 245 8.37 17.01 -8.47
CA VAL A 245 8.15 15.67 -7.94
C VAL A 245 9.46 14.95 -7.71
N THR A 246 9.60 14.33 -6.54
CA THR A 246 10.74 13.51 -6.15
C THR A 246 10.26 12.08 -5.94
N GLY A 247 10.98 11.12 -6.48
CA GLY A 247 10.61 9.74 -6.28
C GLY A 247 11.57 8.74 -6.88
N ASP A 248 11.31 7.48 -6.55
CA ASP A 248 12.03 6.34 -7.05
C ASP A 248 11.04 5.28 -7.58
N PRO A 249 10.87 5.09 -8.91
CA PRO A 249 9.99 4.05 -9.44
C PRO A 249 10.38 2.63 -8.98
N ASP A 250 11.66 2.41 -8.65
CA ASP A 250 12.15 1.12 -8.15
C ASP A 250 11.74 0.87 -6.67
N GLN A 251 11.17 1.87 -5.98
CA GLN A 251 10.65 1.76 -4.61
C GLN A 251 9.11 1.85 -4.52
N SER A 252 8.39 1.73 -5.64
CA SER A 252 6.92 1.69 -5.66
C SER A 252 6.40 0.34 -5.14
N ILE A 253 5.81 0.33 -3.94
CA ILE A 253 5.41 -0.91 -3.21
C ILE A 253 3.99 -0.85 -2.60
N TYR A 254 3.18 0.12 -3.03
CA TYR A 254 1.83 0.35 -2.51
C TYR A 254 0.75 0.25 -3.60
N SER A 255 0.93 -0.55 -4.67
CA SER A 255 -0.12 -0.65 -5.70
C SER A 255 -1.43 -1.23 -5.16
N TRP A 256 -1.34 -2.07 -4.12
CA TRP A 256 -2.51 -2.58 -3.39
C TRP A 256 -3.29 -1.48 -2.65
N ARG A 257 -2.70 -0.30 -2.41
CA ARG A 257 -3.38 0.93 -1.95
C ARG A 257 -3.76 1.87 -3.11
N GLY A 258 -3.69 1.39 -4.35
CA GLY A 258 -4.04 2.17 -5.55
C GLY A 258 -2.89 2.98 -6.15
N ALA A 259 -1.66 2.88 -5.64
CA ALA A 259 -0.51 3.59 -6.20
C ALA A 259 -0.27 3.19 -7.66
N THR A 260 0.00 4.18 -8.50
CA THR A 260 0.20 4.00 -9.95
C THR A 260 1.60 4.43 -10.34
N ILE A 261 2.50 3.45 -10.50
CA ILE A 261 3.88 3.70 -10.95
C ILE A 261 3.96 4.47 -12.28
N SER A 262 2.94 4.37 -13.14
CA SER A 262 2.89 5.16 -14.38
C SER A 262 2.93 6.66 -14.13
N ASN A 263 2.44 7.16 -13.00
CA ASN A 263 2.44 8.60 -12.67
C ASN A 263 3.86 9.18 -12.75
N ILE A 264 4.85 8.49 -12.17
CA ILE A 264 6.25 8.95 -12.22
C ILE A 264 6.93 8.58 -13.55
N LEU A 265 6.57 7.44 -14.16
CA LEU A 265 7.18 7.01 -15.42
C LEU A 265 6.79 7.90 -16.60
N GLU A 266 5.55 8.42 -16.59
CA GLU A 266 4.93 9.17 -17.66
C GLU A 266 4.87 10.68 -17.41
N PHE A 267 5.44 11.17 -16.30
CA PHE A 267 5.43 12.59 -15.92
C PHE A 267 5.86 13.54 -17.06
N GLU A 268 6.91 13.17 -17.82
CA GLU A 268 7.40 13.95 -18.97
C GLU A 268 6.40 14.05 -20.14
N LYS A 269 5.45 13.12 -20.24
CA LYS A 269 4.37 13.19 -21.24
C LYS A 269 3.34 14.26 -20.87
N ASP A 270 3.04 14.39 -19.58
CA ASP A 270 2.08 15.35 -19.06
C ASP A 270 2.65 16.76 -18.94
N TYR A 271 3.96 16.85 -18.69
CA TYR A 271 4.71 18.11 -18.57
C TYR A 271 5.88 18.13 -19.58
N PRO A 272 5.65 18.54 -20.84
CA PRO A 272 6.67 18.46 -21.90
C PRO A 272 7.93 19.31 -21.65
N ASN A 273 7.82 20.36 -20.84
CA ASN A 273 8.94 21.23 -20.47
C ASN A 273 9.64 20.79 -19.17
N THR A 274 9.49 19.52 -18.77
CA THR A 274 10.07 18.99 -17.53
C THR A 274 11.57 18.98 -17.58
N LYS A 275 12.20 19.55 -16.54
CA LYS A 275 13.60 19.28 -16.26
C LYS A 275 13.72 17.97 -15.47
N VAL A 276 14.58 17.07 -15.91
CA VAL A 276 14.84 15.80 -15.20
C VAL A 276 16.22 15.85 -14.55
N VAL A 277 16.27 15.63 -13.23
CA VAL A 277 17.52 15.53 -12.47
C VAL A 277 17.61 14.14 -11.85
N LYS A 278 18.75 13.47 -12.05
CA LYS A 278 18.99 12.12 -11.51
C LYS A 278 19.91 12.19 -10.30
N LEU A 279 19.47 11.62 -9.17
CA LEU A 279 20.29 11.49 -7.96
C LEU A 279 20.76 10.04 -7.84
N GLU A 280 21.99 9.80 -8.28
CA GLU A 280 22.57 8.46 -8.51
C GLU A 280 23.51 8.00 -7.38
N GLN A 281 24.13 8.95 -6.67
CA GLN A 281 25.02 8.66 -5.56
C GLN A 281 24.23 8.26 -4.30
N ASN A 282 24.49 7.05 -3.79
CA ASN A 282 23.99 6.54 -2.53
C ASN A 282 24.97 6.85 -1.39
N TYR A 283 24.47 7.38 -0.27
CA TYR A 283 25.25 7.71 0.93
C TYR A 283 25.03 6.74 2.10
N ARG A 284 24.16 5.75 1.92
CA ARG A 284 23.68 4.88 3.00
C ARG A 284 24.46 3.57 3.07
N SER A 285 24.45 2.83 1.96
CA SER A 285 24.84 1.43 1.91
C SER A 285 26.28 1.26 1.45
N THR A 286 26.91 0.16 1.84
CA THR A 286 28.20 -0.28 1.28
C THR A 286 28.09 -0.69 -0.20
N LYS A 287 29.22 -0.76 -0.90
CA LYS A 287 29.25 -1.10 -2.34
C LYS A 287 28.68 -2.47 -2.63
N ARG A 288 28.98 -3.49 -1.80
CA ARG A 288 28.48 -4.85 -2.00
C ARG A 288 26.95 -4.93 -1.88
N ILE A 289 26.38 -4.30 -0.85
CA ILE A 289 24.92 -4.22 -0.68
C ILE A 289 24.27 -3.55 -1.89
N LEU A 290 24.86 -2.45 -2.38
CA LEU A 290 24.33 -1.72 -3.52
C LEU A 290 24.36 -2.54 -4.82
N ARG A 291 25.44 -3.29 -5.09
CA ARG A 291 25.52 -4.20 -6.25
C ARG A 291 24.49 -5.32 -6.18
N VAL A 292 24.28 -5.91 -5.00
CA VAL A 292 23.24 -6.94 -4.79
C VAL A 292 21.85 -6.35 -5.07
N ALA A 293 21.58 -5.13 -4.60
CA ALA A 293 20.32 -4.43 -4.87
C ALA A 293 20.13 -4.12 -6.37
N ASP A 294 21.16 -3.60 -7.03
CA ASP A 294 21.14 -3.20 -8.43
C ASP A 294 20.92 -4.40 -9.37
N ALA A 295 21.64 -5.51 -9.11
CA ALA A 295 21.46 -6.76 -9.85
C ALA A 295 20.05 -7.33 -9.70
N LEU A 296 19.46 -7.27 -8.50
CA LEU A 296 18.07 -7.69 -8.28
C LEU A 296 17.12 -6.85 -9.14
N ILE A 297 17.14 -5.52 -8.96
CA ILE A 297 16.15 -4.64 -9.58
C ILE A 297 16.28 -4.54 -11.10
N ALA A 298 17.46 -4.83 -11.66
CA ALA A 298 17.69 -4.89 -13.09
C ALA A 298 16.79 -5.91 -13.83
N ASN A 299 16.21 -6.89 -13.12
CA ASN A 299 15.27 -7.87 -13.67
C ASN A 299 13.85 -7.31 -13.86
N ASN A 300 13.54 -6.10 -13.39
CA ASN A 300 12.27 -5.44 -13.68
C ASN A 300 12.29 -4.75 -15.05
N THR A 301 11.20 -4.88 -15.81
CA THR A 301 11.05 -4.28 -17.14
C THR A 301 10.53 -2.84 -17.08
N LYS A 302 9.60 -2.55 -16.17
CA LYS A 302 8.98 -1.21 -16.03
C LYS A 302 9.77 -0.34 -15.06
N ARG A 303 10.89 0.22 -15.53
CA ARG A 303 11.75 1.13 -14.77
C ARG A 303 12.33 2.26 -15.63
N LYS A 304 12.79 3.33 -14.97
CA LYS A 304 13.68 4.32 -15.59
C LYS A 304 15.11 4.02 -15.15
N HIS A 305 15.99 3.77 -16.13
CA HIS A 305 17.38 3.44 -15.84
C HIS A 305 18.12 4.59 -15.14
N LYS A 306 18.84 4.23 -14.09
CA LYS A 306 19.71 5.10 -13.30
C LYS A 306 20.88 4.26 -12.80
N ASP A 307 22.06 4.86 -12.72
CA ASP A 307 23.27 4.18 -12.25
C ASP A 307 23.40 4.38 -10.75
N LEU A 308 23.29 3.33 -9.94
CA LEU A 308 23.45 3.44 -8.49
C LEU A 308 24.92 3.23 -8.11
N PHE A 309 25.55 4.25 -7.54
CA PHE A 309 26.94 4.15 -7.07
C PHE A 309 27.13 4.75 -5.68
N THR A 310 28.21 4.38 -4.99
CA THR A 310 28.56 4.93 -3.68
C THR A 310 30.07 5.08 -3.50
N GLU A 311 30.46 6.08 -2.72
CA GLU A 311 31.84 6.28 -2.24
C GLU A 311 32.10 5.58 -0.91
N ASN A 312 31.07 4.96 -0.31
CA ASN A 312 31.20 4.18 0.91
C ASN A 312 32.19 3.01 0.73
N PRO A 313 32.68 2.44 1.84
CA PRO A 313 33.56 1.27 1.79
C PRO A 313 32.94 0.10 1.01
N GLU A 314 33.80 -0.84 0.62
CA GLU A 314 33.36 -2.06 -0.07
C GLU A 314 32.31 -2.82 0.76
N GLY A 315 32.54 -2.93 2.07
CA GLY A 315 31.67 -3.62 3.01
C GLY A 315 31.91 -5.13 3.06
N ASP A 316 31.26 -5.77 4.03
CA ASP A 316 31.23 -7.23 4.17
C ASP A 316 30.37 -7.86 3.06
N GLN A 317 30.64 -9.13 2.75
CA GLN A 317 29.79 -9.88 1.82
C GLN A 317 28.37 -10.03 2.37
N VAL A 318 27.37 -9.96 1.48
CA VAL A 318 25.98 -10.19 1.87
C VAL A 318 25.81 -11.67 2.21
N ARG A 319 25.39 -11.98 3.44
CA ARG A 319 25.25 -13.36 3.88
C ARG A 319 23.95 -13.96 3.37
N LEU A 320 24.01 -15.14 2.77
CA LEU A 320 22.82 -15.94 2.45
C LEU A 320 22.87 -17.24 3.22
N VAL A 321 21.89 -17.47 4.09
CA VAL A 321 21.91 -18.62 5.01
C VAL A 321 20.63 -19.45 4.87
N GLN A 322 20.79 -20.76 4.72
CA GLN A 322 19.68 -21.71 4.85
C GLN A 322 19.65 -22.32 6.27
N PHE A 323 18.50 -22.23 6.92
CA PHE A 323 18.27 -22.86 8.22
C PHE A 323 17.38 -24.11 8.12
N PRO A 324 17.44 -25.06 9.07
CA PRO A 324 16.53 -26.21 9.09
C PRO A 324 15.07 -25.80 9.18
N ASP A 325 14.72 -24.89 10.09
CA ASP A 325 13.39 -24.36 10.28
C ASP A 325 13.38 -22.94 10.85
N GLY A 326 12.18 -22.33 10.92
CA GLY A 326 12.01 -20.95 11.36
C GLY A 326 12.38 -20.69 12.83
N ARG A 327 12.49 -21.73 13.66
CA ARG A 327 12.96 -21.57 15.04
C ARG A 327 14.49 -21.49 15.06
N SER A 328 15.17 -22.40 14.35
CA SER A 328 16.62 -22.32 14.17
C SER A 328 17.07 -21.02 13.51
N GLU A 329 16.31 -20.51 12.54
CA GLU A 329 16.52 -19.19 11.93
C GLU A 329 16.49 -18.07 12.98
N ALA A 330 15.45 -18.05 13.82
CA ALA A 330 15.30 -17.05 14.88
C ALA A 330 16.39 -17.12 15.95
N ASP A 331 16.68 -18.31 16.47
CA ASP A 331 17.69 -18.52 17.51
C ASP A 331 19.08 -18.08 17.00
N ALA A 332 19.46 -18.47 15.78
CA ALA A 332 20.76 -18.10 15.19
C ALA A 332 20.91 -16.59 14.94
N ILE A 333 19.83 -15.88 14.59
CA ILE A 333 19.85 -14.41 14.46
C ILE A 333 20.06 -13.76 15.83
N VAL A 334 19.34 -14.23 16.86
CA VAL A 334 19.45 -13.70 18.22
C VAL A 334 20.83 -13.95 18.82
N GLU A 335 21.41 -15.13 18.60
CA GLU A 335 22.78 -15.45 19.00
C GLU A 335 23.81 -14.52 18.34
N GLN A 336 23.63 -14.19 17.05
CA GLN A 336 24.49 -13.25 16.34
C GLN A 336 24.39 -11.83 16.93
N ILE A 337 23.17 -11.36 17.21
CA ILE A 337 22.94 -10.06 17.86
C ILE A 337 23.63 -10.04 19.22
N GLN A 338 23.36 -11.04 20.06
CA GLN A 338 23.94 -11.14 21.40
C GLN A 338 25.47 -11.19 21.37
N ALA A 339 26.06 -11.92 20.42
CA ALA A 339 27.50 -12.02 20.28
C ALA A 339 28.14 -10.66 19.92
N LEU A 340 27.55 -9.90 19.01
CA LEU A 340 28.07 -8.59 18.60
C LEU A 340 27.91 -7.53 19.70
N VAL A 341 26.76 -7.51 20.37
CA VAL A 341 26.51 -6.61 21.52
C VAL A 341 27.42 -6.96 22.69
N GLY A 342 27.56 -8.25 23.01
CA GLY A 342 28.46 -8.73 24.07
C GLY A 342 29.95 -8.46 23.79
N GLN A 343 30.34 -8.33 22.52
CA GLN A 343 31.69 -7.89 22.10
C GLN A 343 31.86 -6.36 22.11
N GLY A 344 30.81 -5.59 22.38
CA GLY A 344 30.83 -4.12 22.32
C GLY A 344 30.97 -3.57 20.90
N LYS A 345 30.60 -4.35 19.87
CA LYS A 345 30.70 -3.95 18.45
C LYS A 345 29.43 -3.31 17.91
N ALA A 346 28.32 -3.41 18.62
CA ALA A 346 27.02 -2.86 18.24
C ALA A 346 26.14 -2.67 19.48
N SER A 347 25.10 -1.86 19.35
CA SER A 347 23.99 -1.71 20.29
C SER A 347 22.73 -2.40 19.74
N TYR A 348 21.72 -2.68 20.58
CA TYR A 348 20.51 -3.36 20.12
C TYR A 348 19.74 -2.56 19.06
N LYS A 349 19.75 -1.22 19.16
CA LYS A 349 19.15 -0.30 18.17
C LYS A 349 19.76 -0.40 16.76
N ASP A 350 20.97 -0.92 16.64
CA ASP A 350 21.66 -1.04 15.34
C ASP A 350 21.10 -2.19 14.48
N PHE A 351 20.24 -3.04 15.07
CA PHE A 351 19.71 -4.24 14.44
C PHE A 351 18.24 -4.11 14.07
N SER A 352 17.92 -4.53 12.85
CA SER A 352 16.53 -4.76 12.46
C SER A 352 16.31 -6.09 11.74
N VAL A 353 15.14 -6.68 11.99
CA VAL A 353 14.67 -7.91 11.34
C VAL A 353 13.43 -7.59 10.51
N PHE A 354 13.56 -7.77 9.20
CA PHE A 354 12.49 -7.58 8.23
C PHE A 354 11.87 -8.90 7.80
N TYR A 355 10.55 -8.87 7.65
CA TYR A 355 9.77 -10.01 7.18
C TYR A 355 8.65 -9.56 6.24
N ARG A 356 8.18 -10.46 5.38
CA ARG A 356 7.08 -10.15 4.46
C ARG A 356 5.70 -10.17 5.12
N THR A 357 5.51 -10.99 6.16
CA THR A 357 4.22 -11.14 6.87
C THR A 357 4.44 -11.13 8.37
N ASN A 358 3.51 -10.53 9.13
CA ASN A 358 3.60 -10.43 10.60
C ASN A 358 3.64 -11.79 11.31
N VAL A 359 3.20 -12.87 10.66
CA VAL A 359 3.28 -14.23 11.25
C VAL A 359 4.73 -14.65 11.50
N LEU A 360 5.68 -14.13 10.71
CA LEU A 360 7.11 -14.43 10.83
C LEU A 360 7.79 -13.73 12.02
N SER A 361 7.15 -12.75 12.66
CA SER A 361 7.73 -12.10 13.85
C SER A 361 7.78 -13.04 15.05
N ARG A 362 6.76 -13.91 15.21
CA ARG A 362 6.56 -14.69 16.45
C ARG A 362 7.73 -15.58 16.87
N PRO A 363 8.41 -16.32 15.97
CA PRO A 363 9.60 -17.09 16.36
C PRO A 363 10.74 -16.19 16.83
N VAL A 364 10.95 -15.05 16.17
CA VAL A 364 12.00 -14.08 16.52
C VAL A 364 11.70 -13.39 17.84
N GLU A 365 10.45 -12.96 18.07
CA GLU A 365 10.00 -12.41 19.36
C GLU A 365 10.23 -13.40 20.51
N SER A 366 9.92 -14.68 20.27
CA SER A 366 10.09 -15.74 21.28
C SER A 366 11.57 -15.97 21.61
N ALA A 367 12.44 -15.95 20.60
CA ALA A 367 13.89 -16.08 20.76
C ALA A 367 14.51 -14.85 21.45
N LEU A 368 14.09 -13.63 21.10
CA LEU A 368 14.53 -12.41 21.77
C LEU A 368 14.13 -12.40 23.24
N ARG A 369 12.88 -12.78 23.54
CA ARG A 369 12.38 -12.89 24.91
C ARG A 369 13.13 -13.94 25.72
N SER A 370 13.41 -15.12 25.16
CA SER A 370 14.15 -16.16 25.87
C SER A 370 15.58 -15.75 26.21
N HIS A 371 16.21 -14.91 25.38
CA HIS A 371 17.54 -14.35 25.61
C HIS A 371 17.53 -13.00 26.35
N GLN A 372 16.35 -12.55 26.81
CA GLN A 372 16.18 -11.26 27.52
C GLN A 372 16.71 -10.06 26.72
N ILE A 373 16.61 -10.11 25.40
CA ILE A 373 17.00 -9.00 24.52
C ILE A 373 15.81 -8.05 24.37
N PRO A 374 16.01 -6.75 24.65
CA PRO A 374 14.96 -5.76 24.48
C PRO A 374 14.65 -5.58 22.99
N TYR A 375 13.37 -5.62 22.65
CA TYR A 375 12.90 -5.49 21.28
C TYR A 375 11.66 -4.61 21.20
N GLN A 376 11.41 -4.10 20.01
CA GLN A 376 10.19 -3.41 19.65
C GLN A 376 9.68 -3.95 18.32
N ILE A 377 8.36 -3.92 18.15
CA ILE A 377 7.74 -4.30 16.88
C ILE A 377 7.06 -3.05 16.35
N VAL A 378 7.39 -2.67 15.13
CA VAL A 378 6.69 -1.60 14.42
C VAL A 378 5.37 -2.18 13.94
N ARG A 379 4.38 -2.15 14.85
CA ARG A 379 3.00 -2.55 14.60
C ARG A 379 2.17 -1.30 14.50
N GLY A 380 2.24 -0.72 13.32
CA GLY A 380 1.36 0.33 12.93
C GLY A 380 -0.10 0.08 13.24
N LEU A 381 -0.76 1.13 13.74
CA LEU A 381 -2.17 1.16 14.14
C LEU A 381 -2.53 0.34 15.39
N GLU A 382 -1.66 -0.46 16.00
CA GLU A 382 -2.10 -1.33 17.11
C GLU A 382 -2.53 -0.58 18.38
N PHE A 383 -2.06 0.64 18.66
CA PHE A 383 -2.46 1.41 19.86
C PHE A 383 -3.87 2.00 19.74
N PHE A 384 -4.13 2.85 18.74
CA PHE A 384 -5.45 3.47 18.56
C PHE A 384 -6.54 2.48 18.15
N GLN A 385 -6.16 1.29 17.65
CA GLN A 385 -7.10 0.22 17.34
C GLN A 385 -7.43 -0.67 18.56
N ARG A 386 -6.76 -0.49 19.72
CA ARG A 386 -7.11 -1.23 20.94
C ARG A 386 -8.53 -0.90 21.35
N LYS A 387 -9.22 -1.90 21.91
CA LYS A 387 -10.65 -1.79 22.20
C LYS A 387 -10.92 -0.60 23.13
N GLU A 388 -10.14 -0.51 24.20
CA GLU A 388 -10.23 0.52 25.25
C GLU A 388 -9.94 1.91 24.71
N VAL A 389 -8.89 2.08 23.92
CA VAL A 389 -8.56 3.36 23.28
C VAL A 389 -9.67 3.77 22.32
N LYS A 390 -10.13 2.87 21.45
CA LYS A 390 -11.25 3.13 20.53
C LYS A 390 -12.57 3.45 21.22
N ASP A 391 -12.84 2.89 22.39
CA ASP A 391 -14.07 3.19 23.13
C ASP A 391 -14.05 4.64 23.64
N ILE A 392 -12.93 5.08 24.22
CA ILE A 392 -12.75 6.47 24.68
C ILE A 392 -12.74 7.45 23.50
N VAL A 393 -12.01 7.14 22.43
CA VAL A 393 -12.01 7.96 21.20
C VAL A 393 -13.41 8.08 20.60
N ALA A 394 -14.24 7.04 20.67
CA ALA A 394 -15.61 7.14 20.18
C ALA A 394 -16.50 8.06 21.04
N TYR A 395 -16.27 8.18 22.35
CA TYR A 395 -16.95 9.22 23.14
C TYR A 395 -16.54 10.61 22.66
N LEU A 396 -15.24 10.85 22.50
CA LEU A 396 -14.68 12.10 21.99
C LEU A 396 -15.24 12.46 20.60
N GLN A 397 -15.36 11.47 19.70
CA GLN A 397 -15.96 11.64 18.38
C GLN A 397 -17.44 12.06 18.45
N VAL A 398 -18.23 11.51 19.37
CA VAL A 398 -19.64 11.91 19.56
C VAL A 398 -19.75 13.32 20.13
N LEU A 399 -18.84 13.70 21.04
CA LEU A 399 -18.81 15.04 21.61
C LEU A 399 -18.47 16.10 20.55
N ASN A 400 -17.53 15.79 19.66
CA ASN A 400 -17.20 16.66 18.53
C ASN A 400 -18.29 16.66 17.45
N ASN A 401 -18.70 15.47 16.99
CA ASN A 401 -19.70 15.29 15.94
C ASN A 401 -20.90 14.48 16.45
N PRO A 402 -21.97 15.16 16.92
CA PRO A 402 -23.19 14.51 17.41
C PRO A 402 -23.92 13.64 16.38
N ASN A 403 -23.64 13.80 15.09
CA ASN A 403 -24.27 13.04 14.00
C ASN A 403 -23.58 11.69 13.76
N ASN A 404 -22.45 11.42 14.43
CA ASN A 404 -21.69 10.18 14.24
C ASN A 404 -22.38 8.98 14.91
N ASN A 405 -23.26 8.31 14.19
CA ASN A 405 -23.99 7.15 14.69
C ASN A 405 -23.06 5.95 14.92
N VAL A 406 -21.98 5.80 14.15
CA VAL A 406 -21.04 4.68 14.30
C VAL A 406 -20.33 4.73 15.65
N ALA A 407 -19.88 5.92 16.05
CA ALA A 407 -19.28 6.14 17.36
C ALA A 407 -20.34 6.01 18.48
N LEU A 408 -21.53 6.57 18.29
CA LEU A 408 -22.62 6.49 19.27
C LEU A 408 -23.04 5.03 19.55
N GLU A 409 -23.24 4.21 18.51
CA GLU A 409 -23.58 2.79 18.64
C GLU A 409 -22.49 2.00 19.39
N ARG A 410 -21.21 2.39 19.26
CA ARG A 410 -20.10 1.77 19.97
C ARG A 410 -20.15 2.04 21.48
N VAL A 411 -20.47 3.26 21.88
CA VAL A 411 -20.33 3.71 23.28
C VAL A 411 -21.63 3.69 24.08
N ILE A 412 -22.79 3.68 23.43
CA ILE A 412 -24.10 3.73 24.10
C ILE A 412 -24.27 2.66 25.19
N ASN A 413 -23.69 1.48 24.99
CA ASN A 413 -23.72 0.37 25.95
C ASN A 413 -22.31 -0.09 26.38
N THR A 414 -21.31 0.78 26.28
CA THR A 414 -19.94 0.53 26.73
C THR A 414 -19.45 1.69 27.60
N PRO A 415 -19.37 1.56 28.94
CA PRO A 415 -19.74 0.42 29.79
C PRO A 415 -21.19 -0.07 29.71
N THR A 416 -21.44 -1.30 30.17
CA THR A 416 -22.75 -1.95 30.07
C THR A 416 -23.83 -1.24 30.90
N ARG A 417 -24.88 -0.75 30.22
CA ARG A 417 -25.98 0.05 30.83
C ARG A 417 -27.36 -0.60 30.68
N GLY A 418 -27.41 -1.83 30.17
CA GLY A 418 -28.65 -2.54 29.89
C GLY A 418 -29.37 -2.07 28.63
N ILE A 419 -28.65 -1.43 27.71
CA ILE A 419 -29.15 -0.98 26.41
C ILE A 419 -28.81 -2.06 25.39
N GLY A 420 -29.71 -3.02 25.22
CA GLY A 420 -29.50 -4.15 24.30
C GLY A 420 -29.73 -3.80 22.83
N LYS A 421 -29.35 -4.72 21.93
CA LYS A 421 -29.45 -4.55 20.48
C LYS A 421 -30.85 -4.11 19.99
N LYS A 422 -31.92 -4.71 20.52
CA LYS A 422 -33.31 -4.32 20.16
C LYS A 422 -33.62 -2.86 20.54
N SER A 423 -33.12 -2.38 21.67
CA SER A 423 -33.31 -0.99 22.08
C SER A 423 -32.64 -0.04 21.08
N ILE A 424 -31.45 -0.39 20.60
CA ILE A 424 -30.73 0.35 19.56
C ILE A 424 -31.52 0.33 18.25
N GLU A 425 -32.02 -0.84 17.82
CA GLU A 425 -32.87 -0.96 16.62
C GLU A 425 -34.12 -0.08 16.70
N HIS A 426 -34.76 0.02 17.88
CA HIS A 426 -35.90 0.92 18.08
C HIS A 426 -35.51 2.41 18.01
N LEU A 427 -34.35 2.79 18.56
CA LEU A 427 -33.82 4.16 18.48
C LEU A 427 -33.51 4.54 17.03
N VAL A 428 -32.80 3.68 16.30
CA VAL A 428 -32.47 3.87 14.88
C VAL A 428 -33.75 3.96 14.02
N GLY A 429 -34.74 3.10 14.30
CA GLY A 429 -36.03 3.14 13.61
C GLY A 429 -36.83 4.42 13.87
N HIS A 430 -36.76 4.98 15.09
CA HIS A 430 -37.37 6.28 15.42
C HIS A 430 -36.65 7.43 14.73
N ALA A 431 -35.31 7.43 14.79
CA ALA A 431 -34.47 8.41 14.09
C ALA A 431 -34.81 8.47 12.59
N HIS A 432 -34.85 7.32 11.93
CA HIS A 432 -35.20 7.22 10.51
C HIS A 432 -36.63 7.68 10.19
N ARG A 433 -37.60 7.39 11.06
CA ARG A 433 -39.02 7.75 10.83
C ARG A 433 -39.25 9.25 10.87
N TYR A 434 -38.53 9.97 11.75
CA TYR A 434 -38.72 11.40 11.98
C TYR A 434 -37.59 12.27 11.41
N ASP A 435 -36.68 11.67 10.64
CA ASP A 435 -35.51 12.34 10.06
C ASP A 435 -34.65 13.06 11.13
N LEU A 436 -34.48 12.39 12.27
CA LEU A 436 -33.65 12.84 13.39
C LEU A 436 -32.29 12.14 13.37
N THR A 437 -31.30 12.76 13.99
CA THR A 437 -30.05 12.08 14.35
C THR A 437 -30.31 11.00 15.41
N MET A 438 -29.42 10.01 15.51
CA MET A 438 -29.58 8.97 16.52
C MET A 438 -29.47 9.54 17.95
N LEU A 439 -28.65 10.57 18.17
CA LEU A 439 -28.55 11.23 19.46
C LEU A 439 -29.83 11.99 19.83
N GLU A 440 -30.48 12.66 18.86
CA GLU A 440 -31.79 13.28 19.07
C GLU A 440 -32.86 12.23 19.40
N ALA A 441 -32.87 11.09 18.71
CA ALA A 441 -33.74 9.98 19.07
C ALA A 441 -33.47 9.45 20.49
N CYS A 442 -32.21 9.47 20.95
CA CYS A 442 -31.86 9.16 22.34
C CYS A 442 -32.41 10.20 23.32
N ARG A 443 -32.38 11.50 22.98
CA ARG A 443 -33.00 12.57 23.77
C ARG A 443 -34.52 12.41 23.85
N GLU A 444 -35.14 11.90 22.78
CA GLU A 444 -36.57 11.58 22.72
C GLU A 444 -36.93 10.18 23.23
N CYS A 445 -36.01 9.45 23.87
CA CYS A 445 -36.24 8.04 24.22
C CYS A 445 -37.50 7.77 25.07
N GLY A 446 -37.99 8.77 25.82
CA GLY A 446 -39.25 8.69 26.57
C GLY A 446 -40.53 8.74 25.71
N LEU A 447 -40.44 9.21 24.47
CA LEU A 447 -41.55 9.27 23.50
C LEU A 447 -41.67 7.99 22.66
N ILE A 448 -40.66 7.12 22.70
CA ILE A 448 -40.60 5.90 21.89
C ILE A 448 -41.40 4.78 22.58
N GLU A 449 -42.65 4.57 22.14
CA GLU A 449 -43.54 3.57 22.73
C GLU A 449 -42.99 2.13 22.67
N SER A 450 -42.18 1.81 21.65
CA SER A 450 -41.56 0.49 21.50
C SER A 450 -40.39 0.25 22.46
N LEU A 451 -39.92 1.29 23.17
CA LEU A 451 -38.82 1.20 24.11
C LEU A 451 -39.35 0.87 25.52
N SER A 452 -38.78 -0.14 26.18
CA SER A 452 -39.17 -0.42 27.57
C SER A 452 -38.81 0.75 28.49
N LYS A 453 -39.63 1.01 29.53
CA LYS A 453 -39.35 2.09 30.51
C LYS A 453 -37.96 2.00 31.12
N ARG A 454 -37.45 0.78 31.35
CA ARG A 454 -36.10 0.53 31.87
C ARG A 454 -35.03 0.96 30.85
N ALA A 455 -35.19 0.58 29.59
CA ALA A 455 -34.27 0.97 28.53
C ALA A 455 -34.29 2.49 28.30
N ALA A 456 -35.48 3.12 28.30
CA ALA A 456 -35.62 4.58 28.22
C ALA A 456 -34.87 5.30 29.35
N ALA A 457 -35.01 4.81 30.59
CA ALA A 457 -34.27 5.36 31.73
C ALA A 457 -32.75 5.20 31.60
N SER A 458 -32.27 4.06 31.08
CA SER A 458 -30.84 3.86 30.81
C SER A 458 -30.31 4.79 29.71
N VAL A 459 -31.06 4.96 28.61
CA VAL A 459 -30.71 5.86 27.51
C VAL A 459 -30.69 7.31 27.99
N SER A 460 -31.70 7.74 28.74
CA SER A 460 -31.75 9.08 29.32
C SER A 460 -30.54 9.38 30.22
N LYS A 461 -30.13 8.43 31.07
CA LYS A 461 -28.91 8.56 31.88
C LYS A 461 -27.65 8.71 31.04
N PHE A 462 -27.54 7.92 29.97
CA PHE A 462 -26.42 8.01 29.04
C PHE A 462 -26.36 9.37 28.34
N VAL A 463 -27.50 9.88 27.87
CA VAL A 463 -27.62 11.22 27.28
C VAL A 463 -27.19 12.29 28.29
N THR A 464 -27.59 12.19 29.56
CA THR A 464 -27.15 13.11 30.61
C THR A 464 -25.63 13.13 30.78
N ILE A 465 -24.95 11.97 30.70
CA ILE A 465 -23.48 11.91 30.74
C ILE A 465 -22.88 12.68 29.55
N LEU A 466 -23.40 12.47 28.34
CA LEU A 466 -22.95 13.18 27.15
C LEU A 466 -23.19 14.69 27.24
N ASP A 467 -24.36 15.12 27.71
CA ASP A 467 -24.69 16.54 27.85
C ASP A 467 -23.77 17.23 28.89
N VAL A 468 -23.40 16.53 29.98
CA VAL A 468 -22.41 17.02 30.96
C VAL A 468 -21.02 17.15 30.31
N LEU A 469 -20.55 16.09 29.64
CA LEU A 469 -19.25 16.10 28.96
C LEU A 469 -19.17 17.16 27.85
N ALA A 470 -20.28 17.41 27.14
CA ALA A 470 -20.38 18.42 26.09
C ALA A 470 -20.09 19.84 26.62
N THR A 471 -20.39 20.12 27.89
CA THR A 471 -20.04 21.42 28.52
C THR A 471 -18.55 21.61 28.76
N GLN A 472 -17.76 20.54 28.69
CA GLN A 472 -16.33 20.53 29.00
C GLN A 472 -15.47 20.43 27.73
N VAL A 473 -16.06 20.46 26.53
CA VAL A 473 -15.32 20.27 25.25
C VAL A 473 -14.25 21.35 25.02
N HIS A 474 -14.39 22.52 25.65
CA HIS A 474 -13.41 23.61 25.58
C HIS A 474 -12.35 23.58 26.68
N GLU A 475 -12.43 22.63 27.63
CA GLU A 475 -11.37 22.42 28.61
C GLU A 475 -10.12 21.81 27.93
N PRO A 476 -8.93 21.91 28.56
CA PRO A 476 -7.72 21.29 28.03
C PRO A 476 -7.92 19.81 27.69
N LEU A 477 -7.40 19.37 26.54
CA LEU A 477 -7.73 18.05 26.00
C LEU A 477 -7.46 16.89 26.97
N GLY A 478 -6.31 16.87 27.64
CA GLY A 478 -6.00 15.86 28.65
C GLY A 478 -7.02 15.80 29.80
N HIS A 479 -7.56 16.96 30.20
CA HIS A 479 -8.63 17.03 31.19
C HIS A 479 -9.95 16.46 30.63
N LEU A 480 -10.31 16.80 29.39
CA LEU A 480 -11.49 16.26 28.74
C LEU A 480 -11.45 14.72 28.62
N VAL A 481 -10.32 14.14 28.21
CA VAL A 481 -10.17 12.67 28.13
C VAL A 481 -10.35 12.04 29.50
N LYS A 482 -9.75 12.63 30.54
CA LYS A 482 -9.90 12.17 31.92
C LYS A 482 -11.36 12.24 32.38
N GLU A 483 -12.06 13.34 32.10
CA GLU A 483 -13.47 13.51 32.45
C GLU A 483 -14.36 12.50 31.74
N VAL A 484 -14.08 12.14 30.48
CA VAL A 484 -14.76 11.04 29.79
C VAL A 484 -14.56 9.73 30.53
N VAL A 485 -13.33 9.41 30.92
CA VAL A 485 -13.01 8.17 31.66
C VAL A 485 -13.74 8.11 33.00
N ASP A 486 -13.70 9.21 33.77
CA ASP A 486 -14.26 9.30 35.11
C ASP A 486 -15.80 9.29 35.10
N ASN A 487 -16.45 10.13 34.26
CA ASN A 487 -17.92 10.24 34.24
C ASN A 487 -18.60 9.01 33.62
N THR A 488 -17.90 8.25 32.78
CA THR A 488 -18.45 7.03 32.18
C THR A 488 -18.27 5.78 33.06
N GLY A 489 -17.38 5.85 34.06
CA GLY A 489 -16.96 4.70 34.87
C GLY A 489 -16.18 3.67 34.04
N TYR A 490 -15.37 4.13 33.08
CA TYR A 490 -14.74 3.22 32.10
C TYR A 490 -13.68 2.32 32.72
N LEU A 491 -12.81 2.86 33.58
CA LEU A 491 -11.76 2.06 34.24
C LEU A 491 -12.36 0.99 35.16
N GLU A 492 -13.38 1.35 35.92
CA GLU A 492 -14.12 0.42 36.79
C GLU A 492 -14.77 -0.70 35.95
N TYR A 493 -15.29 -0.38 34.76
CA TYR A 493 -15.82 -1.36 33.82
C TYR A 493 -14.74 -2.31 33.30
N VAL A 494 -13.54 -1.81 32.99
CA VAL A 494 -12.42 -2.64 32.55
C VAL A 494 -12.02 -3.62 33.66
N GLN A 495 -11.81 -3.12 34.88
CA GLN A 495 -11.41 -3.90 36.06
C GLN A 495 -12.41 -5.01 36.44
N LEU A 496 -13.69 -4.86 36.07
CA LEU A 496 -14.72 -5.87 36.32
C LEU A 496 -14.78 -6.98 35.26
N GLN A 497 -14.05 -6.86 34.13
CA GLN A 497 -14.13 -7.80 33.02
C GLN A 497 -13.03 -8.89 33.04
N ASP A 498 -11.80 -8.63 33.51
CA ASP A 498 -10.71 -9.63 33.42
C ASP A 498 -9.44 -9.34 34.29
N GLU A 499 -9.37 -9.85 35.52
CA GLU A 499 -8.27 -9.60 36.49
C GLU A 499 -6.82 -9.78 35.97
N LYS A 500 -6.58 -10.53 34.89
CA LYS A 500 -5.23 -10.73 34.30
C LYS A 500 -4.92 -9.88 33.07
N ALA A 501 -5.93 -9.31 32.41
CA ALA A 501 -5.77 -8.42 31.26
C ALA A 501 -5.99 -6.94 31.62
N ASP A 502 -6.23 -6.65 32.91
CA ASP A 502 -6.63 -5.32 33.39
C ASP A 502 -5.47 -4.33 33.46
N GLU A 503 -4.27 -4.74 33.91
CA GLU A 503 -3.10 -3.83 34.01
C GLU A 503 -2.71 -3.25 32.64
N ASP A 504 -2.72 -4.07 31.58
CA ASP A 504 -2.37 -3.63 30.22
C ASP A 504 -3.41 -2.65 29.65
N ARG A 505 -4.70 -2.80 29.97
CA ARG A 505 -5.76 -1.93 29.44
C ARG A 505 -5.83 -0.59 30.18
N GLU A 506 -5.69 -0.62 31.50
CA GLU A 506 -5.59 0.59 32.32
C GLU A 506 -4.39 1.44 31.89
N ALA A 507 -3.23 0.79 31.67
CA ALA A 507 -2.06 1.45 31.11
C ALA A 507 -2.34 2.13 29.76
N ASN A 508 -3.10 1.49 28.86
CA ASN A 508 -3.44 2.08 27.56
C ASN A 508 -4.36 3.29 27.65
N VAL A 509 -5.30 3.29 28.60
CA VAL A 509 -6.18 4.44 28.86
C VAL A 509 -5.36 5.60 29.42
N HIS A 510 -4.44 5.33 30.35
CA HIS A 510 -3.52 6.36 30.86
C HIS A 510 -2.59 6.89 29.77
N GLU A 511 -2.09 6.02 28.89
CA GLU A 511 -1.27 6.42 27.75
C GLU A 511 -2.04 7.35 26.80
N LEU A 512 -3.33 7.10 26.57
CA LEU A 512 -4.17 8.00 25.77
C LEU A 512 -4.31 9.39 26.42
N ILE A 513 -4.40 9.46 27.75
CA ILE A 513 -4.43 10.73 28.49
C ILE A 513 -3.08 11.45 28.31
N SER A 514 -1.96 10.75 28.47
CA SER A 514 -0.61 11.29 28.25
C SER A 514 -0.44 11.83 26.84
N ALA A 515 -0.88 11.07 25.82
CA ALA A 515 -0.83 11.48 24.42
C ALA A 515 -1.66 12.74 24.15
N ALA A 516 -2.85 12.85 24.76
CA ALA A 516 -3.69 14.04 24.68
C ALA A 516 -3.05 15.27 25.35
N GLU A 517 -2.40 15.09 26.50
CA GLU A 517 -1.66 16.17 27.18
C GLU A 517 -0.43 16.63 26.40
N GLU A 518 0.29 15.69 25.78
CA GLU A 518 1.43 15.98 24.92
C GLU A 518 1.01 16.74 23.66
N PHE A 519 -0.04 16.28 22.97
CA PHE A 519 -0.61 16.96 21.82
C PHE A 519 -0.96 18.42 22.15
N GLN A 520 -1.65 18.66 23.27
CA GLN A 520 -2.00 20.03 23.69
C GLN A 520 -0.77 20.90 23.99
N ARG A 521 0.32 20.30 24.50
CA ARG A 521 1.58 21.01 24.76
C ARG A 521 2.27 21.42 23.47
N GLU A 522 2.27 20.54 22.48
CA GLU A 522 2.91 20.76 21.18
C GLU A 522 2.08 21.72 20.31
N PHE A 523 0.76 21.64 20.41
CA PHE A 523 -0.20 22.44 19.64
C PHE A 523 -1.19 23.16 20.58
N PRO A 524 -0.80 24.28 21.21
CA PRO A 524 -1.64 24.98 22.20
C PRO A 524 -2.93 25.59 21.64
N ASP A 525 -2.93 25.92 20.35
CA ASP A 525 -4.08 26.53 19.67
C ASP A 525 -5.02 25.48 19.03
N ASP A 526 -4.59 24.22 18.99
CA ASP A 526 -5.35 23.11 18.38
C ASP A 526 -6.22 22.42 19.45
N GLY A 527 -7.43 22.00 19.05
CA GLY A 527 -8.46 21.48 19.95
C GLY A 527 -8.76 20.00 19.77
N LEU A 528 -9.96 19.60 20.20
CA LEU A 528 -10.47 18.24 20.07
C LEU A 528 -10.52 17.77 18.61
N ASP A 529 -10.86 18.66 17.69
CA ASP A 529 -11.05 18.37 16.27
C ASP A 529 -9.73 17.95 15.62
N GLU A 530 -8.68 18.74 15.82
CA GLU A 530 -7.33 18.48 15.33
C GLU A 530 -6.73 17.22 15.97
N PHE A 531 -7.00 16.97 17.25
CA PHE A 531 -6.58 15.73 17.90
C PHE A 531 -7.24 14.50 17.27
N LEU A 532 -8.56 14.53 17.07
CA LEU A 532 -9.28 13.42 16.44
C LEU A 532 -8.87 13.20 14.98
N GLU A 533 -8.55 14.29 14.26
CA GLU A 533 -7.98 14.22 12.93
C GLU A 533 -6.60 13.54 12.96
N THR A 534 -5.72 13.95 13.87
CA THR A 534 -4.39 13.36 14.05
C THR A 534 -4.50 11.87 14.35
N VAL A 535 -5.30 11.48 15.35
CA VAL A 535 -5.55 10.07 15.71
C VAL A 535 -6.06 9.25 14.53
N SER A 536 -6.90 9.86 13.68
CA SER A 536 -7.44 9.19 12.50
C SER A 536 -6.42 9.07 11.38
N LEU A 537 -5.48 10.01 11.24
CA LEU A 537 -4.51 10.07 10.15
C LEU A 537 -3.14 9.46 10.49
N THR A 538 -2.90 9.03 11.74
CA THR A 538 -1.65 8.40 12.18
C THR A 538 -1.34 7.13 11.37
N SER A 539 -0.10 7.02 10.90
CA SER A 539 0.39 5.94 10.05
C SER A 539 1.11 4.84 10.81
N ASP A 540 1.39 3.73 10.13
CA ASP A 540 1.94 2.52 10.73
C ASP A 540 3.35 2.66 11.34
N THR A 541 4.05 3.75 11.02
CA THR A 541 5.47 3.98 11.34
C THR A 541 5.71 5.11 12.34
N ASP A 542 4.64 5.76 12.80
CA ASP A 542 4.72 6.97 13.62
C ASP A 542 5.05 6.64 15.10
N ASP A 543 4.71 5.43 15.59
CA ASP A 543 4.97 4.96 16.97
C ASP A 543 6.38 4.33 17.19
N ILE A 544 7.35 4.56 16.30
CA ILE A 544 8.72 4.08 16.55
C ILE A 544 9.36 5.01 17.58
N ASP A 545 9.38 4.59 18.84
CA ASP A 545 10.12 5.27 19.92
C ASP A 545 11.54 5.59 19.46
N ALA A 546 11.89 6.87 19.45
CA ALA A 546 13.17 7.35 18.94
C ALA A 546 14.36 7.01 19.86
N ASP A 547 14.12 6.59 21.11
CA ASP A 547 15.19 6.53 22.14
C ASP A 547 15.10 5.40 23.21
N PRO A 548 14.81 4.14 22.83
CA PRO A 548 15.26 3.00 23.64
C PRO A 548 16.16 2.05 22.82
N ASP A 549 17.27 1.60 23.44
CA ASP A 549 18.20 0.62 22.84
C ASP A 549 17.54 -0.76 22.66
N ARG A 550 16.85 -0.97 21.52
CA ARG A 550 16.02 -2.15 21.24
C ARG A 550 16.21 -2.65 19.81
N VAL A 551 16.17 -3.97 19.63
CA VAL A 551 16.10 -4.59 18.30
C VAL A 551 14.75 -4.29 17.67
N THR A 552 14.73 -3.84 16.42
CA THR A 552 13.48 -3.45 15.74
C THR A 552 12.98 -4.54 14.79
N LEU A 553 11.75 -5.01 14.98
CA LEU A 553 11.06 -6.00 14.14
C LEU A 553 9.98 -5.31 13.31
N MET A 554 9.96 -5.53 11.99
CA MET A 554 8.94 -4.91 11.14
C MET A 554 8.72 -5.63 9.81
N THR A 555 7.64 -5.27 9.12
CA THR A 555 7.43 -5.74 7.75
C THR A 555 8.34 -5.00 6.76
N LEU A 556 8.63 -5.62 5.62
CA LEU A 556 9.34 -4.95 4.51
C LEU A 556 8.64 -3.65 4.06
N HIS A 557 7.32 -3.57 4.15
CA HIS A 557 6.57 -2.34 3.82
C HIS A 557 6.82 -1.24 4.84
N ALA A 558 6.79 -1.57 6.13
CA ALA A 558 7.05 -0.61 7.21
C ALA A 558 8.51 -0.14 7.25
N ALA A 559 9.43 -0.91 6.67
CA ALA A 559 10.84 -0.55 6.59
C ALA A 559 11.13 0.59 5.59
N LYS A 560 10.19 0.90 4.68
CA LYS A 560 10.37 1.97 3.70
C LYS A 560 10.60 3.31 4.42
N GLY A 561 11.62 4.05 3.99
CA GLY A 561 12.02 5.32 4.60
C GLY A 561 13.02 5.19 5.76
N LEU A 562 13.12 4.01 6.38
CA LEU A 562 14.06 3.76 7.48
C LEU A 562 15.43 3.28 6.97
N GLU A 563 16.40 3.20 7.88
CA GLU A 563 17.75 2.69 7.65
C GLU A 563 18.31 2.11 8.95
N TYR A 564 19.12 1.05 8.83
CA TYR A 564 19.74 0.36 9.96
C TYR A 564 21.16 -0.08 9.60
N PRO A 565 22.11 0.02 10.54
CA PRO A 565 23.46 -0.52 10.36
C PRO A 565 23.46 -2.00 9.95
N ARG A 566 22.63 -2.81 10.61
CA ARG A 566 22.63 -4.28 10.48
C ARG A 566 21.22 -4.80 10.25
N VAL A 567 21.01 -5.42 9.09
CA VAL A 567 19.68 -5.90 8.66
C VAL A 567 19.66 -7.41 8.44
N PHE A 568 18.62 -8.05 8.98
CA PHE A 568 18.24 -9.43 8.65
C PHE A 568 16.93 -9.43 7.86
N ILE A 569 16.89 -10.06 6.69
CA ILE A 569 15.65 -10.31 5.94
C ILE A 569 15.36 -11.81 5.98
N ILE A 570 14.30 -12.18 6.70
CA ILE A 570 13.94 -13.59 6.95
C ILE A 570 12.80 -14.06 6.06
N GLY A 571 12.71 -15.37 5.87
CA GLY A 571 11.63 -15.99 5.09
C GLY A 571 11.64 -15.59 3.62
N VAL A 572 12.82 -15.49 3.01
CA VAL A 572 13.00 -15.23 1.57
C VAL A 572 12.72 -16.52 0.77
N GLU A 573 11.43 -16.90 0.78
CA GLU A 573 10.91 -18.19 0.33
C GLU A 573 9.78 -18.00 -0.70
N GLN A 574 9.69 -18.91 -1.68
CA GLN A 574 8.58 -18.92 -2.63
C GLN A 574 7.24 -19.08 -1.91
N GLY A 575 6.28 -18.22 -2.24
CA GLY A 575 4.96 -18.18 -1.60
C GLY A 575 4.90 -17.21 -0.40
N LEU A 576 6.05 -16.83 0.16
CA LEU A 576 6.18 -15.73 1.11
C LEU A 576 6.67 -14.47 0.40
N LEU A 577 7.85 -14.52 -0.21
CA LEU A 577 8.48 -13.44 -0.97
C LEU A 577 9.19 -14.04 -2.20
N PRO A 578 8.56 -14.02 -3.39
CA PRO A 578 7.30 -13.36 -3.71
C PRO A 578 6.09 -14.06 -3.07
N HIS A 579 5.10 -13.26 -2.65
CA HIS A 579 3.84 -13.76 -2.10
C HIS A 579 3.06 -14.59 -3.13
N GLU A 580 2.38 -15.67 -2.70
CA GLU A 580 1.62 -16.58 -3.59
C GLU A 580 0.60 -15.86 -4.51
N ARG A 581 0.14 -14.67 -4.13
CA ARG A 581 -0.86 -13.88 -4.87
C ARG A 581 -0.29 -13.15 -6.08
N SER A 582 1.03 -12.93 -6.13
CA SER A 582 1.68 -12.26 -7.25
C SER A 582 2.11 -13.21 -8.35
N ARG A 583 1.93 -14.52 -8.17
CA ARG A 583 2.43 -15.55 -9.08
C ARG A 583 1.92 -15.41 -10.53
N ASP A 584 0.64 -15.06 -10.68
CA ASP A 584 -0.04 -15.03 -11.98
C ASP A 584 -0.19 -13.59 -12.54
N ASP A 585 0.44 -12.60 -11.90
CA ASP A 585 0.42 -11.20 -12.33
C ASP A 585 1.86 -10.65 -12.35
N ASP A 586 2.41 -10.48 -13.55
CA ASP A 586 3.76 -9.95 -13.78
C ASP A 586 3.98 -8.61 -13.07
N ARG A 587 2.96 -7.75 -12.98
CA ARG A 587 3.09 -6.45 -12.31
C ARG A 587 3.24 -6.62 -10.81
N ALA A 588 2.43 -7.48 -10.21
CA ALA A 588 2.52 -7.83 -8.80
C ALA A 588 3.84 -8.56 -8.50
N TYR A 589 4.35 -9.36 -9.43
CA TYR A 589 5.63 -10.04 -9.30
C TYR A 589 6.81 -9.06 -9.29
N GLU A 590 6.82 -8.10 -10.22
CA GLU A 590 7.80 -6.99 -10.20
C GLU A 590 7.71 -6.14 -8.93
N GLU A 591 6.51 -5.95 -8.38
CA GLU A 591 6.33 -5.23 -7.10
C GLU A 591 6.92 -5.99 -5.92
N GLU A 592 6.73 -7.32 -5.83
CA GLU A 592 7.39 -8.11 -4.78
C GLU A 592 8.92 -8.08 -4.92
N ARG A 593 9.45 -7.93 -6.14
CA ARG A 593 10.88 -7.67 -6.36
C ARG A 593 11.30 -6.29 -5.86
N ARG A 594 10.53 -5.23 -6.15
CA ARG A 594 10.74 -3.88 -5.58
C ARG A 594 10.70 -3.92 -4.06
N LEU A 595 9.84 -4.74 -3.47
CA LEU A 595 9.74 -4.90 -2.01
C LEU A 595 11.01 -5.50 -1.40
N LEU A 596 11.59 -6.54 -2.02
CA LEU A 596 12.88 -7.08 -1.59
C LEU A 596 14.02 -6.06 -1.80
N PHE A 597 14.03 -5.35 -2.94
CA PHE A 597 14.97 -4.26 -3.22
C PHE A 597 14.91 -3.16 -2.15
N VAL A 598 13.71 -2.73 -1.74
CA VAL A 598 13.51 -1.77 -0.65
C VAL A 598 14.16 -2.31 0.63
N GLY A 599 13.90 -3.57 0.99
CA GLY A 599 14.48 -4.22 2.17
C GLY A 599 16.01 -4.25 2.16
N ILE A 600 16.62 -4.67 1.05
CA ILE A 600 18.09 -4.72 0.87
C ILE A 600 18.69 -3.32 1.06
N THR A 601 18.07 -2.30 0.48
CA THR A 601 18.56 -0.91 0.49
C THR A 601 18.30 -0.16 1.80
N ARG A 602 17.76 -0.82 2.83
CA ARG A 602 17.71 -0.27 4.20
C ARG A 602 18.98 -0.55 5.00
N ALA A 603 19.78 -1.53 4.56
CA ALA A 603 21.02 -1.91 5.24
C ALA A 603 22.14 -0.93 4.90
N GLU A 604 22.81 -0.41 5.93
CA GLU A 604 23.98 0.47 5.77
C GLU A 604 25.27 -0.35 5.67
N GLU A 605 25.54 -1.19 6.66
CA GLU A 605 26.83 -1.88 6.82
C GLU A 605 26.74 -3.37 6.46
N THR A 606 25.82 -4.11 7.09
CA THR A 606 25.69 -5.56 6.93
C THR A 606 24.28 -6.00 6.59
N LEU A 607 24.18 -7.02 5.75
CA LEU A 607 22.93 -7.62 5.31
C LEU A 607 23.03 -9.15 5.36
N GLN A 608 22.03 -9.78 5.95
CA GLN A 608 21.81 -11.22 5.87
C GLN A 608 20.42 -11.51 5.29
N LEU A 609 20.37 -12.35 4.26
CA LEU A 609 19.15 -12.95 3.73
C LEU A 609 19.06 -14.40 4.25
N SER A 610 17.88 -14.82 4.69
CA SER A 610 17.68 -16.20 5.13
C SER A 610 16.38 -16.83 4.65
N TYR A 611 16.44 -18.15 4.51
CA TYR A 611 15.30 -19.00 4.19
C TYR A 611 15.45 -20.35 4.91
N THR A 612 14.37 -21.12 4.98
CA THR A 612 14.35 -22.39 5.72
C THR A 612 14.18 -23.59 4.80
N ALA A 613 14.61 -24.77 5.24
CA ALA A 613 14.35 -26.03 4.54
C ALA A 613 12.90 -26.51 4.74
N ARG A 614 12.32 -26.25 5.92
CA ARG A 614 10.91 -26.49 6.22
C ARG A 614 10.34 -25.39 7.10
N ARG A 615 9.06 -25.07 6.88
CA ARG A 615 8.35 -24.07 7.69
C ARG A 615 7.04 -24.63 8.22
N MET A 616 6.76 -24.32 9.49
CA MET A 616 5.50 -24.69 10.12
C MET A 616 4.39 -23.73 9.66
N THR A 617 3.39 -24.27 8.98
CA THR A 617 2.20 -23.54 8.52
C THR A 617 0.96 -24.23 9.09
N ARG A 618 0.14 -23.48 9.84
CA ARG A 618 -1.10 -23.97 10.47
C ARG A 618 -0.93 -25.30 11.24
N GLY A 619 0.15 -25.42 12.02
CA GLY A 619 0.38 -26.61 12.85
C GLY A 619 1.15 -27.74 12.16
N THR A 620 1.43 -27.64 10.85
CA THR A 620 2.12 -28.70 10.08
C THR A 620 3.39 -28.18 9.42
N PHE A 621 4.48 -28.96 9.47
CA PHE A 621 5.69 -28.64 8.73
C PHE A 621 5.51 -28.97 7.24
N ARG A 622 5.88 -28.02 6.39
CA ARG A 622 5.96 -28.21 4.94
C ARG A 622 7.36 -27.88 4.47
N PRO A 623 7.88 -28.57 3.43
CA PRO A 623 9.10 -28.14 2.75
C PRO A 623 8.95 -26.70 2.28
N ALA A 624 9.96 -25.89 2.54
CA ALA A 624 10.02 -24.52 2.05
C ALA A 624 10.94 -24.46 0.83
N ILE A 625 10.57 -23.67 -0.17
CA ILE A 625 11.32 -23.50 -1.41
C ILE A 625 11.97 -22.12 -1.36
N ALA A 626 13.26 -22.05 -1.71
CA ALA A 626 13.99 -20.79 -1.79
C ALA A 626 13.30 -19.82 -2.77
N SER A 627 13.30 -18.53 -2.45
CA SER A 627 12.74 -17.53 -3.38
C SER A 627 13.47 -17.53 -4.72
N PRO A 628 12.76 -17.43 -5.85
CA PRO A 628 13.38 -17.23 -7.16
C PRO A 628 14.24 -15.95 -7.21
N PHE A 629 13.92 -14.92 -6.42
CA PHE A 629 14.72 -13.70 -6.35
C PHE A 629 16.15 -13.96 -5.86
N LEU A 630 16.39 -15.03 -5.10
CA LEU A 630 17.74 -15.40 -4.67
C LEU A 630 18.61 -15.90 -5.82
N LEU A 631 18.03 -16.31 -6.96
CA LEU A 631 18.75 -16.72 -8.17
C LEU A 631 19.16 -15.50 -9.02
N GLU A 632 18.53 -14.35 -8.79
CA GLU A 632 18.80 -13.08 -9.47
C GLU A 632 19.96 -12.30 -8.81
N LEU A 633 20.45 -12.76 -7.65
CA LEU A 633 21.51 -12.08 -6.90
C LEU A 633 22.92 -12.51 -7.33
N PRO A 634 23.90 -11.57 -7.37
CA PRO A 634 25.26 -11.84 -7.82
C PRO A 634 26.04 -12.62 -6.75
N ARG A 635 26.36 -13.89 -7.03
CA ARG A 635 26.95 -14.83 -6.06
C ARG A 635 28.33 -14.39 -5.58
N GLU A 636 29.08 -13.70 -6.42
CA GLU A 636 30.40 -13.14 -6.14
C GLU A 636 30.39 -12.07 -5.03
N GLU A 637 29.24 -11.43 -4.79
CA GLU A 637 29.05 -10.44 -3.72
C GLU A 637 28.53 -11.05 -2.42
N MET A 638 28.28 -12.36 -2.41
CA MET A 638 27.61 -13.06 -1.32
C MET A 638 28.50 -14.10 -0.64
N ASP A 639 28.26 -14.27 0.66
CA ASP A 639 28.81 -15.36 1.46
C ASP A 639 27.66 -16.36 1.75
N VAL A 640 27.72 -17.52 1.07
CA VAL A 640 26.60 -18.47 0.99
C VAL A 640 26.82 -19.65 1.93
N HIS A 641 25.97 -19.75 2.95
CA HIS A 641 25.97 -20.81 3.97
C HIS A 641 24.80 -21.75 3.76
N MET A 642 25.03 -22.84 3.02
CA MET A 642 24.07 -23.93 2.83
C MET A 642 24.51 -25.17 3.60
N PRO A 643 23.61 -25.89 4.29
CA PRO A 643 23.94 -27.18 4.87
C PRO A 643 24.37 -28.15 3.76
N THR A 644 25.58 -28.71 3.87
CA THR A 644 26.11 -29.73 2.95
C THR A 644 25.15 -30.91 2.82
N PRO A 645 25.01 -31.56 1.64
CA PRO A 645 24.09 -32.68 1.45
C PRO A 645 24.20 -33.77 2.54
N ALA A 646 25.39 -34.07 3.04
CA ALA A 646 25.61 -35.04 4.13
C ALA A 646 24.86 -34.72 5.45
N SER A 647 24.54 -33.44 5.70
CA SER A 647 23.76 -33.01 6.88
C SER A 647 22.24 -33.04 6.64
N ALA A 648 21.78 -32.98 5.39
CA ALA A 648 20.36 -33.00 5.04
C ALA A 648 19.70 -34.36 5.27
N TRP A 649 20.45 -35.46 5.10
CA TRP A 649 19.96 -36.83 5.30
C TRP A 649 19.84 -37.20 6.79
N ASN A 650 20.63 -36.58 7.66
CA ASN A 650 20.53 -36.78 9.11
C ASN A 650 19.42 -35.94 9.75
N ALA A 651 18.98 -34.85 9.11
CA ALA A 651 17.89 -34.00 9.61
C ALA A 651 16.49 -34.52 9.27
N SER A 652 16.36 -35.48 8.35
CA SER A 652 15.08 -36.07 7.94
C SER A 652 14.55 -37.16 8.88
N GLY A 653 15.30 -37.60 9.89
CA GLY A 653 14.80 -38.58 10.88
C GLY A 653 14.30 -39.89 10.27
N PHE A 654 14.74 -40.23 9.07
CA PHE A 654 14.45 -41.51 8.43
C PHE A 654 15.57 -42.48 8.82
N GLU A 655 15.30 -43.36 9.78
CA GLU A 655 16.11 -44.57 9.96
C GLU A 655 15.87 -45.50 8.77
N PRO A 656 16.92 -45.90 8.03
CA PRO A 656 16.77 -46.87 6.96
C PRO A 656 16.96 -48.27 7.54
N ASN A 657 15.86 -48.92 7.94
CA ASN A 657 15.67 -50.37 7.82
C ASN A 657 14.32 -50.80 8.42
N GLU A 658 13.39 -51.14 7.55
CA GLU A 658 12.70 -52.44 7.52
C GLU A 658 11.64 -52.34 6.40
N PHE A 659 11.44 -53.42 5.65
CA PHE A 659 10.69 -53.52 4.38
C PHE A 659 11.47 -53.07 3.14
N PHE A 660 12.35 -53.94 2.65
CA PHE A 660 12.20 -54.62 1.36
C PHE A 660 13.24 -55.75 1.29
N HIS A 661 12.87 -56.92 1.81
CA HIS A 661 13.38 -58.18 1.27
C HIS A 661 12.51 -58.51 0.07
N ASP A 662 13.09 -58.56 -1.12
CA ASP A 662 12.94 -59.70 -2.05
C ASP A 662 13.80 -59.49 -3.31
N ASP A 663 14.73 -60.43 -3.47
CA ASP A 663 15.15 -61.11 -4.69
C ASP A 663 15.23 -60.32 -6.01
N VAL A 664 16.47 -60.02 -6.42
CA VAL A 664 16.84 -59.95 -7.84
C VAL A 664 18.06 -60.87 -8.04
N PRO A 665 17.98 -61.88 -8.93
CA PRO A 665 19.10 -62.79 -9.18
C PRO A 665 20.22 -62.09 -9.97
N ASP A 666 21.45 -62.45 -9.62
CA ASP A 666 22.67 -62.22 -10.41
C ASP A 666 22.48 -62.74 -11.85
N ASP A 667 22.85 -61.93 -12.83
CA ASP A 667 23.45 -62.42 -14.08
C ASP A 667 24.31 -61.31 -14.72
N GLU A 668 25.62 -61.47 -14.52
CA GLU A 668 26.67 -60.89 -15.35
C GLU A 668 26.56 -61.45 -16.77
N ALA A 669 26.35 -60.61 -17.78
CA ALA A 669 26.93 -60.83 -19.10
C ALA A 669 26.88 -59.55 -19.95
N TRP A 670 27.99 -59.33 -20.69
CA TRP A 670 28.17 -58.46 -21.86
C TRP A 670 28.70 -57.04 -21.62
N LEU A 671 29.97 -56.97 -21.22
CA LEU A 671 30.92 -55.98 -21.74
C LEU A 671 31.77 -56.65 -22.83
N GLN A 672 31.69 -56.15 -24.08
CA GLN A 672 32.83 -55.86 -25.00
C GLN A 672 32.39 -55.86 -26.47
N ASP A 673 32.41 -54.68 -27.08
CA ASP A 673 33.10 -54.35 -28.34
C ASP A 673 33.04 -52.81 -28.49
N SER A 674 34.14 -52.05 -28.40
CA SER A 674 35.26 -51.88 -29.37
C SER A 674 34.78 -51.18 -30.66
N VAL A 675 35.34 -50.11 -31.27
CA VAL A 675 36.37 -49.08 -31.00
C VAL A 675 36.06 -47.92 -32.01
N ASP A 676 36.65 -46.73 -31.78
CA ASP A 676 37.03 -45.69 -32.77
C ASP A 676 35.97 -44.77 -33.40
N ALA A 677 36.07 -43.45 -33.13
CA ALA A 677 36.23 -42.43 -34.18
C ALA A 677 36.55 -41.05 -33.57
N GLU A 678 37.44 -40.35 -34.27
CA GLU A 678 38.15 -39.12 -33.93
C GLU A 678 37.26 -37.85 -33.91
N PHE A 679 37.76 -36.83 -33.20
CA PHE A 679 37.25 -35.47 -33.22
C PHE A 679 37.64 -34.76 -34.53
N GLU A 680 36.68 -34.15 -35.22
CA GLU A 680 36.93 -33.05 -36.17
C GLU A 680 36.12 -31.80 -35.78
N GLU A 681 36.84 -30.71 -35.55
CA GLU A 681 36.32 -29.34 -35.58
C GLU A 681 35.95 -28.97 -37.03
N VAL A 682 34.77 -28.40 -37.25
CA VAL A 682 34.46 -27.70 -38.51
C VAL A 682 33.93 -26.29 -38.26
N ASP A 683 34.59 -25.40 -38.99
CA ASP A 683 34.60 -23.95 -39.09
C ASP A 683 33.23 -23.31 -39.41
N VAL A 684 33.04 -22.11 -38.85
CA VAL A 684 31.82 -21.29 -38.97
C VAL A 684 31.91 -20.44 -40.23
N LYS A 685 31.00 -20.64 -41.21
CA LYS A 685 30.64 -19.57 -42.17
C LYS A 685 29.31 -19.76 -42.91
N ALA A 686 28.58 -18.64 -42.96
CA ALA A 686 27.51 -18.22 -43.88
C ALA A 686 26.09 -18.81 -43.70
N LYS A 687 25.22 -18.04 -43.02
CA LYS A 687 23.75 -18.10 -43.15
C LYS A 687 23.31 -17.27 -44.38
N PRO A 688 22.28 -17.70 -45.15
CA PRO A 688 21.64 -16.84 -46.14
C PRO A 688 20.65 -15.88 -45.47
N ALA A 689 20.54 -14.67 -46.02
CA ALA A 689 19.67 -13.60 -45.55
C ALA A 689 18.18 -13.89 -45.85
N VAL A 690 17.32 -13.66 -44.86
CA VAL A 690 15.86 -13.64 -45.00
C VAL A 690 15.41 -12.17 -45.01
N PRO A 691 14.57 -11.72 -45.96
CA PRO A 691 14.18 -10.31 -46.05
C PRO A 691 13.26 -9.90 -44.90
N ASP A 692 13.42 -8.64 -44.50
CA ASP A 692 12.80 -7.96 -43.38
C ASP A 692 11.26 -7.82 -43.55
N VAL A 693 10.52 -8.62 -42.78
CA VAL A 693 9.05 -8.58 -42.69
C VAL A 693 8.59 -7.64 -41.56
N ALA A 694 9.50 -7.25 -40.65
CA ALA A 694 9.18 -6.43 -39.49
C ALA A 694 8.99 -4.96 -39.87
N GLU A 695 9.78 -4.46 -40.83
CA GLU A 695 9.72 -3.06 -41.27
C GLU A 695 8.45 -2.71 -42.08
N GLN A 696 7.86 -3.67 -42.80
CA GLN A 696 6.59 -3.45 -43.51
C GLN A 696 5.36 -3.47 -42.60
N LEU A 697 5.39 -4.25 -41.50
CA LEU A 697 4.29 -4.35 -40.53
C LEU A 697 4.15 -3.12 -39.65
N ALA A 698 5.23 -2.39 -39.40
CA ALA A 698 5.23 -1.16 -38.60
C ALA A 698 4.46 -0.01 -39.26
N SER A 699 4.26 -0.04 -40.59
CA SER A 699 3.65 1.05 -41.35
C SER A 699 2.12 1.03 -41.43
N MET A 700 1.43 0.03 -40.84
CA MET A 700 -0.04 -0.13 -40.98
C MET A 700 -0.84 -0.17 -39.67
N VAL A 701 -0.23 0.12 -38.52
CA VAL A 701 -0.94 0.11 -37.22
C VAL A 701 -1.64 1.45 -36.98
N ARG A 702 -2.97 1.49 -37.16
CA ARG A 702 -3.81 2.57 -36.62
C ARG A 702 -3.93 2.45 -35.09
N PRO A 703 -4.12 3.57 -34.36
CA PRO A 703 -4.30 3.55 -32.91
C PRO A 703 -5.51 2.72 -32.47
N ALA A 704 -5.39 2.07 -31.30
CA ALA A 704 -6.39 1.19 -30.68
C ALA A 704 -7.79 1.82 -30.49
N ALA A 705 -7.90 3.16 -30.50
CA ALA A 705 -9.16 3.89 -30.47
C ALA A 705 -10.06 3.62 -31.70
N SER A 706 -9.49 3.14 -32.81
CA SER A 706 -10.22 2.80 -34.04
C SER A 706 -10.73 1.34 -34.09
N MET A 707 -10.38 0.50 -33.11
CA MET A 707 -10.76 -0.92 -33.07
C MET A 707 -12.08 -1.22 -32.33
N ALA A 708 -12.77 -0.19 -31.81
CA ALA A 708 -13.95 -0.36 -30.94
C ALA A 708 -15.31 -0.31 -31.65
N THR A 709 -15.36 -0.09 -32.98
CA THR A 709 -16.61 -0.18 -33.75
C THR A 709 -16.73 -1.58 -34.37
N GLY A 710 -17.39 -2.50 -33.68
CA GLY A 710 -17.68 -3.83 -34.21
C GLY A 710 -18.54 -3.76 -35.46
N SER A 711 -18.14 -4.44 -36.53
CA SER A 711 -18.94 -4.57 -37.76
C SER A 711 -20.31 -5.16 -37.45
N THR A 712 -21.35 -4.62 -38.07
CA THR A 712 -22.73 -5.09 -37.87
C THR A 712 -22.93 -6.51 -38.44
N LYS A 713 -23.95 -7.23 -37.95
CA LYS A 713 -24.28 -8.60 -38.39
C LYS A 713 -24.45 -8.70 -39.92
N GLN A 714 -25.02 -7.67 -40.55
CA GLN A 714 -25.24 -7.60 -42.00
C GLN A 714 -23.92 -7.41 -42.77
N GLU A 715 -23.00 -6.58 -42.28
CA GLU A 715 -21.68 -6.39 -42.88
C GLU A 715 -20.85 -7.67 -42.83
N LYS A 716 -20.89 -8.40 -41.71
CA LYS A 716 -20.22 -9.70 -41.57
C LYS A 716 -20.77 -10.75 -42.53
N LEU A 717 -22.09 -10.81 -42.73
CA LEU A 717 -22.70 -11.73 -43.71
C LEU A 717 -22.28 -11.39 -45.15
N ALA A 718 -22.17 -10.12 -45.50
CA ALA A 718 -21.75 -9.66 -46.82
C ALA A 718 -20.26 -9.97 -47.14
N GLN A 719 -19.44 -10.19 -46.11
CA GLN A 719 -18.01 -10.53 -46.26
C GLN A 719 -17.75 -12.03 -46.51
N ILE A 720 -18.74 -12.91 -46.29
CA ILE A 720 -18.55 -14.37 -46.44
C ILE A 720 -18.04 -14.77 -47.84
N PRO A 721 -18.52 -14.19 -48.97
CA PRO A 721 -18.01 -14.52 -50.31
C PRO A 721 -16.55 -14.13 -50.55
N GLN A 722 -16.00 -13.24 -49.72
CA GLN A 722 -14.62 -12.77 -49.80
C GLN A 722 -13.66 -13.63 -48.98
N LEU A 723 -14.17 -14.65 -48.27
CA LEU A 723 -13.35 -15.54 -47.45
C LEU A 723 -12.86 -16.74 -48.24
N SER A 724 -11.56 -17.00 -48.17
CA SER A 724 -10.88 -18.19 -48.68
C SER A 724 -9.89 -18.72 -47.64
N GLU A 725 -9.53 -20.00 -47.74
CA GLU A 725 -8.44 -20.56 -46.94
C GLU A 725 -7.14 -19.83 -47.31
N GLY A 726 -6.34 -19.47 -46.32
CA GLY A 726 -5.11 -18.67 -46.49
C GLY A 726 -5.26 -17.19 -46.17
N ILE A 727 -6.48 -16.65 -46.04
CA ILE A 727 -6.67 -15.25 -45.63
C ILE A 727 -6.15 -14.99 -44.22
N ILE A 728 -5.44 -13.88 -44.08
CA ILE A 728 -4.92 -13.39 -42.81
C ILE A 728 -6.00 -12.57 -42.10
N VAL A 729 -6.33 -12.99 -40.88
CA VAL A 729 -7.28 -12.32 -40.00
C VAL A 729 -6.59 -11.89 -38.70
N LEU A 730 -7.04 -10.77 -38.13
CA LEU A 730 -6.58 -10.29 -36.83
C LEU A 730 -7.66 -10.56 -35.78
N HIS A 731 -7.27 -11.20 -34.69
CA HIS A 731 -8.07 -11.36 -33.48
C HIS A 731 -7.57 -10.42 -32.39
N ALA A 732 -8.47 -9.74 -31.68
CA ALA A 732 -8.09 -8.77 -30.64
C ALA A 732 -7.25 -9.37 -29.50
N GLU A 733 -7.48 -10.65 -29.16
CA GLU A 733 -6.79 -11.36 -28.06
C GLU A 733 -5.65 -12.27 -28.54
N TYR A 734 -5.74 -12.84 -29.75
CA TYR A 734 -4.80 -13.88 -30.23
C TYR A 734 -3.85 -13.36 -31.31
N GLY A 735 -3.94 -12.07 -31.65
CA GLY A 735 -3.16 -11.47 -32.72
C GLY A 735 -3.53 -12.02 -34.10
N THR A 736 -2.56 -11.98 -35.00
CA THR A 736 -2.73 -12.36 -36.40
C THR A 736 -2.79 -13.89 -36.57
N GLY A 737 -3.76 -14.37 -37.36
CA GLY A 737 -3.93 -15.79 -37.67
C GLY A 737 -4.37 -16.03 -39.11
N VAL A 738 -4.28 -17.29 -39.55
CA VAL A 738 -4.60 -17.69 -40.93
C VAL A 738 -5.79 -18.64 -40.96
N ILE A 739 -6.77 -18.36 -41.82
CA ILE A 739 -7.93 -19.24 -42.00
C ILE A 739 -7.47 -20.56 -42.64
N LYS A 740 -7.71 -21.69 -41.96
CA LYS A 740 -7.33 -23.04 -42.40
C LYS A 740 -8.47 -23.86 -42.95
N GLN A 741 -9.68 -23.68 -42.42
CA GLN A 741 -10.85 -24.43 -42.85
C GLN A 741 -12.10 -23.57 -42.73
N MET A 742 -13.05 -23.77 -43.63
CA MET A 742 -14.34 -23.10 -43.61
C MET A 742 -15.48 -24.09 -43.85
N SER A 743 -16.57 -23.94 -43.11
CA SER A 743 -17.74 -24.81 -43.27
C SER A 743 -19.03 -24.11 -42.84
N GLY A 744 -20.13 -24.48 -43.50
CA GLY A 744 -21.45 -23.89 -43.30
C GLY A 744 -21.80 -22.84 -44.36
N LYS A 745 -22.96 -22.20 -44.19
CA LYS A 745 -23.46 -21.10 -45.03
C LYS A 745 -24.18 -20.08 -44.14
N ASP A 746 -24.28 -18.85 -44.63
CA ASP A 746 -25.03 -17.75 -44.01
C ASP A 746 -24.67 -17.57 -42.53
N GLU A 747 -25.67 -17.44 -41.66
CA GLU A 747 -25.47 -17.22 -40.23
C GLU A 747 -24.79 -18.39 -39.52
N LYS A 748 -24.71 -19.59 -40.11
CA LYS A 748 -24.03 -20.76 -39.55
C LYS A 748 -22.61 -20.95 -40.11
N PHE A 749 -22.09 -20.00 -40.89
CA PHE A 749 -20.74 -20.04 -41.43
C PHE A 749 -19.69 -20.02 -40.31
N THR A 750 -18.83 -21.03 -40.28
CA THR A 750 -17.75 -21.20 -39.30
C THR A 750 -16.40 -21.29 -39.99
N ILE A 751 -15.38 -20.72 -39.34
CA ILE A 751 -13.99 -20.74 -39.80
C ILE A 751 -13.08 -21.25 -38.69
N SER A 752 -12.07 -22.03 -39.05
CA SER A 752 -10.98 -22.42 -38.16
C SER A 752 -9.75 -21.59 -38.50
N VAL A 753 -9.16 -20.92 -37.52
CA VAL A 753 -8.02 -20.01 -37.66
C VAL A 753 -6.87 -20.53 -36.81
N GLU A 754 -5.68 -20.61 -37.41
CA GLU A 754 -4.42 -20.96 -36.74
C GLU A 754 -3.68 -19.67 -36.36
N PHE A 755 -3.32 -19.54 -35.09
CA PHE A 755 -2.59 -18.40 -34.52
C PHE A 755 -1.21 -18.84 -34.01
N GLY A 756 -0.26 -17.88 -33.96
CA GLY A 756 1.10 -18.09 -33.46
C GLY A 756 2.13 -18.38 -34.56
N VAL A 757 3.33 -17.81 -34.43
CA VAL A 757 4.48 -18.05 -35.34
C VAL A 757 5.30 -19.24 -34.84
N ASP A 758 5.51 -19.36 -33.52
CA ASP A 758 6.38 -20.38 -32.90
C ASP A 758 5.61 -21.50 -32.16
N GLU A 759 4.48 -21.20 -31.50
CA GLU A 759 3.56 -22.21 -30.93
C GLU A 759 2.17 -22.09 -31.56
N LYS A 760 1.91 -22.94 -32.56
CA LYS A 760 0.68 -22.90 -33.34
C LYS A 760 -0.49 -23.53 -32.60
N PHE A 761 -1.56 -22.76 -32.40
CA PHE A 761 -2.83 -23.30 -31.92
C PHE A 761 -4.00 -22.88 -32.81
N SER A 762 -4.99 -23.76 -32.96
CA SER A 762 -6.16 -23.52 -33.81
C SER A 762 -7.41 -23.21 -32.98
N LYS A 763 -8.16 -22.18 -33.35
CA LYS A 763 -9.50 -21.91 -32.80
C LYS A 763 -10.55 -21.84 -33.89
N ARG A 764 -11.75 -22.33 -33.58
CA ARG A 764 -12.91 -22.31 -34.46
C ARG A 764 -13.88 -21.21 -34.04
N PHE A 765 -14.30 -20.39 -34.99
CA PHE A 765 -15.21 -19.26 -34.78
C PHE A 765 -16.43 -19.38 -35.69
N ARG A 766 -17.54 -18.78 -35.25
CA ARG A 766 -18.70 -18.51 -36.10
C ARG A 766 -18.56 -17.10 -36.64
N TRP A 767 -18.35 -16.96 -37.96
CA TRP A 767 -17.86 -15.72 -38.58
C TRP A 767 -18.65 -14.47 -38.17
N VAL A 768 -19.98 -14.58 -38.19
CA VAL A 768 -20.92 -13.50 -37.87
C VAL A 768 -20.77 -12.96 -36.44
N PHE A 769 -20.22 -13.76 -35.52
CA PHE A 769 -19.99 -13.38 -34.11
C PHE A 769 -18.50 -13.35 -33.75
N ALA A 770 -17.63 -13.63 -34.70
CA ALA A 770 -16.20 -13.72 -34.45
C ALA A 770 -15.60 -12.30 -34.33
N PRO A 771 -14.79 -11.99 -33.31
CA PRO A 771 -14.06 -10.72 -33.23
C PRO A 771 -12.80 -10.77 -34.12
N LEU A 772 -12.99 -11.11 -35.39
CA LEU A 772 -11.96 -11.23 -36.41
C LEU A 772 -12.14 -10.15 -37.47
N MET A 773 -11.04 -9.53 -37.90
CA MET A 773 -10.97 -8.59 -39.01
C MET A 773 -10.04 -9.11 -40.11
N ILE A 774 -10.40 -8.94 -41.38
CA ILE A 774 -9.55 -9.32 -42.52
C ILE A 774 -8.42 -8.28 -42.65
N VAL A 775 -7.16 -8.73 -42.64
CA VAL A 775 -5.98 -7.85 -42.72
C VAL A 775 -5.43 -7.75 -44.14
N ARG A 776 -5.56 -8.83 -44.93
CA ARG A 776 -5.24 -8.88 -46.37
C ARG A 776 -6.15 -9.90 -47.06
N ALA A 777 -6.74 -9.51 -48.19
CA ALA A 777 -7.23 -10.43 -49.21
C ALA A 777 -6.21 -10.38 -50.36
N GLU A 778 -5.61 -11.52 -50.71
CA GLU A 778 -4.97 -11.69 -52.02
C GLU A 778 -5.98 -12.21 -53.02
#